data_AF-A0A563CAF8-F1
#
_entry.id   AF-A0A563CAF8-F1
#
_cell.length_a   1.000
_cell.length_b   1.000
_cell.length_c   1.000
_cell.angle_alpha   90.00
_cell.angle_beta   90.00
_cell.angle_gamma   90.00
#
_symmetry.space_group_name_H-M   'P 1'
#
loop_
_entity.id
_entity.type
_entity.pdbx_description
1 polymer ?
#
loop_
_entity_poly.entity_id
_entity_poly.type
_entity_poly.pdbx_seq_one_letter_code
_entity_poly.pdbx_strand_id
1 'polypeptide(L)'
;MKIRVIILSFFVAIIFGLFIQQSAQGEVVSYNYAGKKLTITLLGDSYSAGNGADGYEYGPNICHRNSNNWAEMYKRWLSNNGLSVTLINRACSGAKINDFLEDKSAGSVVKTISDDPSKLATNEQIIKYAEDRDICNIKPNNDLKVAYRIISSAIGSKRGKNQKRVNIRCNYTIRRQLDIVDRSTDMVMMTIGGNDLGFDGIVKSCFTAVIRSASDCKTKINDARNLLDKLEDRTKTILSSLNSRLRPDAKIVLLGYPLLALDNGEKLSDFSVASEVRKLGLEGNSRQKKVVEEYNKSLGKEKVIFIDSLPKRFSGHEPDASIFKKNHDRWIHEFLEPNAFNMSSWYHPNLFGHSNYMSALREKVPLPNLVKPITKTNGDIDVVFVIDTTGSMGSSISAVRNNIRNIVESISSKTKSARFALVTYQDHPCCGGSSGDYPSKIETDFTSSAEVFNKAVNSIQLGNGGDDEESVYSGIKAGLNLQWRAGVKKIMIVIGDAPAKDPEPVTELTEQSIVDAAYAVDPAQIYIIDTSGHDAMASVMSLTERTGGAYLQADDNDKLVDQVNASVENVTNKPNAWINRQYVAKIGDTLELDGAGSYSANGKIVKYEWDVDQDGVYDVTTDKPFVNYTFTKEFSGLLTLRVTDSSGLTNVATTTLTVSDDGDEHEREFDNCPDVANPDQADYDKDGIGDACDSDPGYLEEYGYYQMLEYEKNQAKKDDSKKENTNRKSVNVASNNKVNGGDKKKIATMDSGGKDVKLQENGGVNEVKLREAQGKSEDNNEGKNGSSWFGIAAAVGMVAVSVVTIAIKVYPANSWRHLSLFCNLKQILSQQ
;
A
#
# COMPACT_ATOMS: atom_id res chain seq x y z
N MET A 1 -26.40 52.22 38.00
CA MET A 1 -26.01 51.23 36.95
C MET A 1 -25.01 51.76 35.92
N LYS A 2 -25.20 52.93 35.28
CA LYS A 2 -24.38 53.37 34.12
C LYS A 2 -22.84 53.27 34.27
N ILE A 3 -22.26 53.54 35.45
CA ILE A 3 -20.80 53.53 35.66
C ILE A 3 -20.17 52.12 35.58
N ARG A 4 -20.85 51.06 36.04
CA ARG A 4 -20.30 49.69 36.01
C ARG A 4 -20.23 49.08 34.61
N VAL A 5 -21.04 49.58 33.66
CA VAL A 5 -21.00 49.11 32.26
C VAL A 5 -19.74 49.60 31.55
N ILE A 6 -19.39 50.88 31.73
CA ILE A 6 -18.25 51.53 31.04
C ILE A 6 -16.92 50.85 31.40
N ILE A 7 -16.72 50.47 32.67
CA ILE A 7 -15.50 49.79 33.13
C ILE A 7 -15.39 48.38 32.50
N LEU A 8 -16.51 47.67 32.36
CA LEU A 8 -16.53 46.35 31.73
C LEU A 8 -16.21 46.44 30.23
N SER A 9 -16.77 47.43 29.53
CA SER A 9 -16.46 47.72 28.12
C SER A 9 -14.97 48.05 27.91
N PHE A 10 -14.35 48.79 28.83
CA PHE A 10 -12.93 49.14 28.75
C PHE A 10 -12.01 47.91 28.93
N PHE A 11 -12.34 47.00 29.86
CA PHE A 11 -11.57 45.76 30.03
C PHE A 11 -11.69 44.81 28.84
N VAL A 12 -12.88 44.67 28.25
CA VAL A 12 -13.06 43.87 27.02
C VAL A 12 -12.26 44.48 25.86
N ALA A 13 -12.26 45.80 25.71
CA ALA A 13 -11.49 46.49 24.68
C ALA A 13 -9.96 46.32 24.86
N ILE A 14 -9.45 46.35 26.10
CA ILE A 14 -8.02 46.14 26.38
C ILE A 14 -7.61 44.67 26.14
N ILE A 15 -8.46 43.70 26.49
CA ILE A 15 -8.19 42.27 26.21
C ILE A 15 -8.19 42.02 24.71
N PHE A 16 -9.14 42.57 23.94
CA PHE A 16 -9.10 42.50 22.47
C PHE A 16 -7.89 43.22 21.88
N GLY A 17 -7.51 44.40 22.40
CA GLY A 17 -6.32 45.13 21.96
C GLY A 17 -5.02 44.32 22.15
N LEU A 18 -4.86 43.66 23.28
CA LEU A 18 -3.71 42.79 23.56
C LEU A 18 -3.70 41.52 22.70
N PHE A 19 -4.86 40.92 22.41
CA PHE A 19 -4.95 39.80 21.47
C PHE A 19 -4.64 40.21 20.02
N ILE A 20 -5.00 41.42 19.61
CA ILE A 20 -4.73 41.94 18.25
C ILE A 20 -3.23 42.29 18.05
N GLN A 21 -2.46 42.55 19.12
CA GLN A 21 -1.02 42.82 19.02
C GLN A 21 -0.12 41.57 19.03
N GLN A 22 -0.65 40.35 19.20
CA GLN A 22 0.11 39.11 18.97
C GLN A 22 -0.14 38.46 17.60
N SER A 23 -1.17 38.88 16.86
CA SER A 23 -1.19 38.72 15.39
C SER A 23 -0.31 39.78 14.71
N ALA A 24 0.95 39.87 15.14
CA ALA A 24 1.99 40.45 14.30
C ALA A 24 2.01 39.61 13.02
N GLN A 25 1.76 40.25 11.87
CA GLN A 25 1.70 39.55 10.60
C GLN A 25 3.08 38.98 10.27
N GLY A 26 3.27 37.70 10.59
CA GLY A 26 4.16 36.86 9.80
C GLY A 26 3.65 36.95 8.38
N GLU A 27 4.36 37.75 7.58
CA GLU A 27 4.02 38.02 6.18
C GLU A 27 3.72 36.69 5.51
N VAL A 28 2.49 36.52 5.01
CA VAL A 28 2.08 35.26 4.37
C VAL A 28 2.78 35.22 3.02
N VAL A 29 4.03 34.76 3.04
CA VAL A 29 4.89 34.62 1.86
C VAL A 29 4.13 33.72 0.88
N SER A 30 3.58 34.35 -0.15
CA SER A 30 2.72 33.70 -1.13
C SER A 30 3.62 32.87 -2.04
N TYR A 31 3.94 31.66 -1.58
CA TYR A 31 4.74 30.68 -2.30
C TYR A 31 3.95 30.10 -3.48
N ASN A 32 3.71 30.93 -4.49
CA ASN A 32 3.05 30.53 -5.72
C ASN A 32 3.97 29.58 -6.50
N TYR A 33 3.75 28.28 -6.34
CA TYR A 33 4.51 27.22 -7.00
C TYR A 33 3.94 26.84 -8.37
N ALA A 34 2.98 27.59 -8.91
CA ALA A 34 2.38 27.31 -10.21
C ALA A 34 3.43 27.17 -11.33
N GLY A 35 3.21 26.18 -12.22
CA GLY A 35 4.17 25.88 -13.27
C GLY A 35 5.42 25.12 -12.79
N LYS A 36 5.39 24.56 -11.58
CA LYS A 36 6.47 23.74 -11.02
C LYS A 36 5.95 22.37 -10.56
N LYS A 37 6.87 21.40 -10.49
CA LYS A 37 6.61 20.07 -9.93
C LYS A 37 7.71 19.61 -8.95
N LEU A 38 7.39 18.59 -8.16
CA LEU A 38 8.29 17.95 -7.21
C LEU A 38 7.96 16.46 -7.06
N THR A 39 8.90 15.57 -7.39
CA THR A 39 8.76 14.11 -7.16
C THR A 39 9.39 13.74 -5.82
N ILE A 40 8.57 13.27 -4.88
CA ILE A 40 8.96 12.89 -3.53
C ILE A 40 8.85 11.36 -3.35
N THR A 41 9.87 10.75 -2.76
CA THR A 41 9.79 9.38 -2.24
C THR A 41 9.82 9.41 -0.71
N LEU A 42 8.81 8.84 -0.06
CA LEU A 42 8.80 8.61 1.39
C LEU A 42 9.27 7.18 1.65
N LEU A 43 10.34 7.04 2.43
CA LEU A 43 10.86 5.78 2.96
C LEU A 43 10.75 5.81 4.49
N GLY A 44 11.04 4.70 5.16
CA GLY A 44 11.20 4.67 6.61
C GLY A 44 10.45 3.58 7.34
N ASP A 45 10.36 3.78 8.65
CA ASP A 45 9.62 2.95 9.60
C ASP A 45 8.18 3.44 9.83
N SER A 46 7.54 2.92 10.87
CA SER A 46 6.16 3.24 11.29
C SER A 46 5.88 4.74 11.47
N TYR A 47 6.87 5.49 11.95
CA TYR A 47 6.78 6.95 12.10
C TYR A 47 6.68 7.69 10.75
N SER A 48 7.13 7.06 9.65
CA SER A 48 6.93 7.54 8.28
C SER A 48 5.71 6.93 7.61
N ALA A 49 5.40 5.67 7.89
CA ALA A 49 4.23 4.98 7.35
C ALA A 49 2.93 5.69 7.77
N GLY A 50 2.80 6.01 9.06
CA GLY A 50 1.66 6.75 9.63
C GLY A 50 0.88 6.01 10.71
N ASN A 51 1.49 5.05 11.40
CA ASN A 51 0.89 4.40 12.56
C ASN A 51 0.33 5.45 13.55
N GLY A 52 -0.97 5.38 13.86
CA GLY A 52 -1.65 6.32 14.77
C GLY A 52 -2.17 7.62 14.14
N ALA A 53 -2.05 7.84 12.83
CA ALA A 53 -2.37 9.13 12.20
C ALA A 53 -3.87 9.44 11.97
N ASP A 54 -4.79 8.58 12.41
CA ASP A 54 -6.26 8.71 12.24
C ASP A 54 -6.69 9.02 10.78
N GLY A 55 -6.18 8.24 9.83
CA GLY A 55 -6.66 8.13 8.45
C GLY A 55 -6.83 6.68 8.03
N TYR A 56 -7.17 6.43 6.76
CA TYR A 56 -7.29 5.05 6.24
C TYR A 56 -5.91 4.45 5.95
N GLU A 57 -5.76 3.14 6.12
CA GLU A 57 -4.52 2.42 5.78
C GLU A 57 -4.59 1.85 4.35
N TYR A 58 -3.45 1.71 3.67
CA TYR A 58 -3.42 1.31 2.25
C TYR A 58 -2.17 0.53 1.84
N GLY A 59 -2.35 -0.40 0.90
CA GLY A 59 -1.33 -1.35 0.48
C GLY A 59 -1.01 -2.35 1.60
N PRO A 60 0.16 -3.04 1.55
CA PRO A 60 0.43 -4.19 2.41
C PRO A 60 0.19 -3.90 3.90
N ASN A 61 -0.84 -4.53 4.48
CA ASN A 61 -1.36 -4.26 5.83
C ASN A 61 -0.25 -4.17 6.89
N ILE A 62 0.70 -5.12 6.90
CA ILE A 62 1.85 -5.16 7.82
C ILE A 62 2.85 -3.99 7.70
N CYS A 63 2.60 -3.03 6.81
CA CYS A 63 3.31 -1.76 6.72
C CYS A 63 2.58 -0.59 7.39
N HIS A 64 1.27 -0.67 7.64
CA HIS A 64 0.45 0.39 8.26
C HIS A 64 0.66 1.79 7.65
N ARG A 65 0.61 1.89 6.31
CA ARG A 65 0.75 3.17 5.61
C ARG A 65 -0.56 3.92 5.66
N ASN A 66 -0.56 5.08 6.30
CA ASN A 66 -1.78 5.82 6.61
C ASN A 66 -1.95 7.08 5.75
N SER A 67 -3.17 7.35 5.28
CA SER A 67 -3.52 8.51 4.43
C SER A 67 -3.26 9.87 5.08
N ASN A 68 -3.14 9.91 6.41
CA ASN A 68 -2.95 11.12 7.21
C ASN A 68 -1.53 11.26 7.79
N ASN A 69 -0.57 10.45 7.31
CA ASN A 69 0.83 10.60 7.70
C ASN A 69 1.41 11.99 7.34
N TRP A 70 2.53 12.35 7.96
CA TRP A 70 3.07 13.70 7.87
C TRP A 70 3.55 14.09 6.46
N ALA A 71 3.87 13.12 5.60
CA ALA A 71 4.27 13.36 4.22
C ALA A 71 3.04 13.64 3.33
N GLU A 72 1.94 12.90 3.54
CA GLU A 72 0.65 13.18 2.88
C GLU A 72 0.09 14.54 3.31
N MET A 73 0.17 14.90 4.61
CA MET A 73 -0.15 16.25 5.10
C MET A 73 0.72 17.34 4.44
N TYR A 74 2.03 17.08 4.29
CA TYR A 74 2.96 18.02 3.64
C TYR A 74 2.65 18.17 2.15
N LYS A 75 2.31 17.08 1.45
CA LYS A 75 1.85 17.10 0.05
C LYS A 75 0.60 17.95 -0.13
N ARG A 76 -0.45 17.73 0.69
CA ARG A 76 -1.68 18.54 0.66
C ARG A 76 -1.37 20.02 0.84
N TRP A 77 -0.47 20.39 1.76
CA TRP A 77 -0.03 21.78 1.93
C TRP A 77 0.70 22.32 0.69
N LEU A 78 1.63 21.57 0.11
CA LEU A 78 2.37 21.96 -1.10
C LEU A 78 1.45 22.18 -2.31
N SER A 79 0.53 21.25 -2.58
CA SER A 79 -0.36 21.33 -3.74
C SER A 79 -1.46 22.38 -3.59
N ASN A 80 -1.90 22.66 -2.37
CA ASN A 80 -2.75 23.83 -2.09
C ASN A 80 -2.00 25.18 -2.28
N ASN A 81 -0.67 25.18 -2.38
CA ASN A 81 0.15 26.32 -2.82
C ASN A 81 0.53 26.25 -4.33
N GLY A 82 -0.14 25.39 -5.10
CA GLY A 82 -0.03 25.33 -6.56
C GLY A 82 1.13 24.50 -7.11
N LEU A 83 1.77 23.67 -6.29
CA LEU A 83 2.82 22.73 -6.72
C LEU A 83 2.20 21.38 -7.14
N SER A 84 2.53 20.87 -8.33
CA SER A 84 2.22 19.47 -8.66
C SER A 84 3.19 18.56 -7.92
N VAL A 85 2.68 17.65 -7.07
CA VAL A 85 3.50 16.82 -6.19
C VAL A 85 3.14 15.34 -6.34
N THR A 86 4.08 14.58 -6.91
CA THR A 86 4.05 13.12 -6.86
C THR A 86 4.65 12.68 -5.51
N LEU A 87 3.92 11.89 -4.73
CA LEU A 87 4.45 11.24 -3.53
C LEU A 87 4.35 9.72 -3.68
N ILE A 88 5.48 9.03 -3.54
CA ILE A 88 5.51 7.56 -3.54
C ILE A 88 5.92 7.10 -2.14
N ASN A 89 4.98 6.53 -1.40
CA ASN A 89 5.19 6.06 -0.04
C ASN A 89 5.57 4.57 0.00
N ARG A 90 6.79 4.27 0.45
CA ARG A 90 7.33 2.93 0.70
C ARG A 90 7.75 2.69 2.14
N ALA A 91 7.50 3.63 3.04
CA ALA A 91 7.68 3.42 4.47
C ALA A 91 6.85 2.21 4.95
N CYS A 92 7.33 1.52 5.98
CA CYS A 92 6.72 0.29 6.44
C CYS A 92 6.97 0.07 7.93
N SER A 93 5.92 -0.27 8.68
CA SER A 93 6.03 -0.58 10.10
C SER A 93 7.06 -1.68 10.40
N GLY A 94 7.75 -1.51 11.53
CA GLY A 94 8.87 -2.36 11.98
C GLY A 94 10.19 -2.22 11.23
N ALA A 95 10.28 -1.43 10.15
CA ALA A 95 11.45 -1.40 9.28
C ALA A 95 12.73 -0.90 9.97
N LYS A 96 13.85 -1.53 9.63
CA LYS A 96 15.23 -1.19 10.03
C LYS A 96 16.02 -0.66 8.84
N ILE A 97 17.21 -0.10 9.07
CA ILE A 97 18.04 0.48 7.99
C ILE A 97 18.45 -0.58 6.93
N ASN A 98 18.61 -1.84 7.33
CA ASN A 98 18.90 -2.94 6.40
C ASN A 98 17.75 -3.23 5.43
N ASP A 99 16.50 -3.12 5.89
CA ASP A 99 15.27 -3.46 5.17
C ASP A 99 15.00 -2.52 3.97
N PHE A 100 15.78 -1.45 3.84
CA PHE A 100 15.83 -0.61 2.65
C PHE A 100 16.50 -1.33 1.45
N LEU A 101 17.37 -2.32 1.72
CA LEU A 101 18.18 -3.07 0.74
C LEU A 101 17.71 -4.52 0.54
N GLU A 102 16.88 -5.03 1.44
CA GLU A 102 16.45 -6.43 1.52
C GLU A 102 14.91 -6.53 1.35
N ASP A 103 14.43 -7.52 0.60
CA ASP A 103 12.98 -7.74 0.41
C ASP A 103 12.36 -8.28 1.71
N LYS A 104 11.17 -7.79 2.12
CA LYS A 104 10.47 -8.18 3.36
C LYS A 104 9.38 -9.20 3.05
N SER A 105 9.46 -10.39 3.66
CA SER A 105 8.36 -11.38 3.60
C SER A 105 7.08 -10.79 4.18
N ALA A 106 5.95 -11.02 3.51
CA ALA A 106 4.64 -10.49 3.88
C ALA A 106 3.61 -11.58 4.22
N GLY A 107 3.97 -12.86 4.12
CA GLY A 107 3.09 -14.00 4.45
C GLY A 107 2.92 -14.99 3.30
N SER A 108 2.03 -15.97 3.47
CA SER A 108 1.64 -16.86 2.38
C SER A 108 0.29 -17.55 2.63
N VAL A 109 -0.65 -17.44 1.70
CA VAL A 109 -1.94 -18.16 1.73
C VAL A 109 -1.93 -19.38 0.82
N VAL A 110 -2.94 -20.24 0.95
CA VAL A 110 -3.16 -21.39 0.06
C VAL A 110 -4.56 -21.32 -0.55
N LYS A 111 -4.65 -20.91 -1.83
CA LYS A 111 -5.92 -20.86 -2.58
C LYS A 111 -6.01 -22.09 -3.51
N THR A 112 -7.23 -22.52 -3.85
CA THR A 112 -7.48 -23.79 -4.58
C THR A 112 -8.22 -23.54 -5.90
N ILE A 113 -7.60 -23.89 -7.03
CA ILE A 113 -8.25 -23.85 -8.35
C ILE A 113 -8.89 -25.19 -8.71
N SER A 114 -9.91 -25.18 -9.58
CA SER A 114 -10.66 -26.37 -9.99
C SER A 114 -11.36 -26.17 -11.35
N ASP A 115 -10.66 -26.45 -12.44
CA ASP A 115 -11.19 -26.35 -13.81
C ASP A 115 -10.98 -27.66 -14.60
N ASP A 116 -11.23 -27.66 -15.91
CA ASP A 116 -11.06 -28.82 -16.79
C ASP A 116 -9.60 -29.32 -16.81
N PRO A 117 -9.34 -30.64 -16.78
CA PRO A 117 -7.99 -31.19 -16.82
C PRO A 117 -7.14 -30.78 -18.04
N SER A 118 -7.76 -30.37 -19.15
CA SER A 118 -7.08 -29.86 -20.35
C SER A 118 -6.59 -28.42 -20.18
N LYS A 119 -7.40 -27.52 -19.62
CA LYS A 119 -7.00 -26.12 -19.35
C LYS A 119 -5.92 -26.03 -18.26
N LEU A 120 -5.82 -27.04 -17.39
CA LEU A 120 -4.83 -27.12 -16.30
C LEU A 120 -3.77 -28.21 -16.51
N ALA A 121 -3.46 -28.63 -17.74
CA ALA A 121 -2.66 -29.84 -17.97
C ALA A 121 -1.21 -29.71 -17.46
N THR A 122 -0.46 -28.68 -17.85
CA THR A 122 0.94 -28.43 -17.45
C THR A 122 1.06 -27.52 -16.21
N ASN A 123 2.24 -27.47 -15.61
CA ASN A 123 2.53 -26.52 -14.52
C ASN A 123 2.46 -25.07 -15.03
N GLU A 124 2.94 -24.78 -16.24
CA GLU A 124 2.90 -23.44 -16.83
C GLU A 124 1.47 -22.97 -17.06
N GLN A 125 0.58 -23.84 -17.55
CA GLN A 125 -0.85 -23.55 -17.66
C GLN A 125 -1.50 -23.32 -16.30
N ILE A 126 -1.14 -24.09 -15.26
CA ILE A 126 -1.63 -23.90 -13.89
C ILE A 126 -1.20 -22.55 -13.31
N ILE A 127 0.06 -22.14 -13.52
CA ILE A 127 0.57 -20.85 -13.04
C ILE A 127 -0.05 -19.70 -13.83
N LYS A 128 -0.05 -19.76 -15.17
CA LYS A 128 -0.70 -18.76 -16.02
C LYS A 128 -2.18 -18.60 -15.67
N TYR A 129 -2.93 -19.69 -15.47
CA TYR A 129 -4.32 -19.63 -15.03
C TYR A 129 -4.47 -18.93 -13.66
N ALA A 130 -3.53 -19.12 -12.75
CA ALA A 130 -3.55 -18.48 -11.43
C ALA A 130 -3.17 -16.99 -11.49
N GLU A 131 -2.37 -16.58 -12.47
CA GLU A 131 -2.03 -15.19 -12.76
C GLU A 131 -3.16 -14.47 -13.52
N ASP A 132 -3.67 -15.07 -14.61
CA ASP A 132 -4.73 -14.51 -15.46
C ASP A 132 -6.07 -14.32 -14.71
N ARG A 133 -6.34 -15.13 -13.67
CA ARG A 133 -7.51 -14.99 -12.79
C ARG A 133 -7.20 -14.41 -11.41
N ASP A 134 -5.99 -13.89 -11.18
CA ASP A 134 -5.51 -13.34 -9.89
C ASP A 134 -5.97 -14.18 -8.67
N ILE A 135 -5.69 -15.48 -8.71
CA ILE A 135 -6.16 -16.46 -7.70
C ILE A 135 -5.57 -16.21 -6.29
N CYS A 136 -4.58 -15.33 -6.20
CA CYS A 136 -4.00 -14.86 -4.95
C CYS A 136 -4.66 -13.58 -4.41
N ASN A 137 -5.70 -13.06 -5.10
CA ASN A 137 -6.44 -11.83 -4.83
C ASN A 137 -5.56 -10.57 -4.67
N ILE A 138 -4.32 -10.58 -5.17
CA ILE A 138 -3.36 -9.51 -4.95
C ILE A 138 -2.45 -9.40 -6.18
N LYS A 139 -2.85 -8.52 -7.11
CA LYS A 139 -2.12 -8.25 -8.37
C LYS A 139 -0.66 -7.88 -8.08
N PRO A 140 0.34 -8.64 -8.59
CA PRO A 140 1.75 -8.32 -8.43
C PRO A 140 2.04 -6.92 -8.99
N ASN A 141 2.69 -6.06 -8.20
CA ASN A 141 2.87 -4.67 -8.56
C ASN A 141 4.28 -4.15 -8.22
N ASN A 142 4.47 -2.83 -8.30
CA ASN A 142 5.76 -2.19 -8.02
C ASN A 142 6.18 -2.22 -6.54
N ASP A 143 5.33 -2.73 -5.63
CA ASP A 143 5.57 -2.82 -4.18
C ASP A 143 5.45 -4.24 -3.62
N LEU A 144 4.58 -5.10 -4.17
CA LEU A 144 4.48 -6.51 -3.80
C LEU A 144 4.89 -7.44 -4.95
N LYS A 145 5.62 -8.49 -4.61
CA LYS A 145 5.89 -9.66 -5.46
C LYS A 145 5.04 -10.83 -4.93
N VAL A 146 4.32 -11.50 -5.82
CA VAL A 146 3.70 -12.81 -5.53
C VAL A 146 4.55 -13.89 -6.16
N ALA A 147 4.82 -14.96 -5.43
CA ALA A 147 5.50 -16.15 -5.93
C ALA A 147 4.60 -17.37 -5.77
N TYR A 148 4.01 -17.83 -6.87
CA TYR A 148 3.12 -18.99 -6.94
C TYR A 148 3.90 -20.30 -6.79
N ARG A 149 3.39 -21.24 -5.97
CA ARG A 149 3.97 -22.58 -5.81
C ARG A 149 2.88 -23.63 -5.71
N ILE A 150 2.81 -24.52 -6.70
CA ILE A 150 1.94 -25.70 -6.68
C ILE A 150 2.33 -26.59 -5.49
N ILE A 151 1.36 -26.91 -4.63
CA ILE A 151 1.52 -27.81 -3.48
C ILE A 151 1.10 -29.23 -3.85
N SER A 152 -0.07 -29.35 -4.49
CA SER A 152 -0.67 -30.63 -4.89
C SER A 152 -1.62 -30.44 -6.07
N SER A 153 -1.77 -31.48 -6.88
CA SER A 153 -2.66 -31.52 -8.05
C SER A 153 -3.34 -32.89 -8.10
N ALA A 154 -4.66 -32.93 -8.13
CA ALA A 154 -5.46 -34.16 -8.17
C ALA A 154 -6.60 -34.04 -9.18
N ILE A 155 -6.91 -35.15 -9.87
CA ILE A 155 -8.07 -35.24 -10.78
C ILE A 155 -9.19 -35.96 -10.02
N GLY A 156 -10.40 -35.41 -10.08
CA GLY A 156 -11.60 -36.01 -9.51
C GLY A 156 -12.84 -35.75 -10.37
N SER A 157 -13.98 -36.31 -9.97
CA SER A 157 -15.26 -36.05 -10.64
C SER A 157 -16.19 -35.28 -9.69
N LYS A 158 -16.76 -34.16 -10.17
CA LYS A 158 -17.75 -33.36 -9.44
C LYS A 158 -18.99 -33.23 -10.33
N ARG A 159 -20.15 -33.71 -9.85
CA ARG A 159 -21.41 -33.79 -10.61
C ARG A 159 -21.26 -34.42 -12.02
N GLY A 160 -20.39 -35.43 -12.15
CA GLY A 160 -20.17 -36.17 -13.41
C GLY A 160 -19.22 -35.52 -14.42
N LYS A 161 -18.70 -34.30 -14.16
CA LYS A 161 -17.59 -33.72 -14.92
C LYS A 161 -16.26 -34.04 -14.26
N ASN A 162 -15.26 -34.40 -15.07
CA ASN A 162 -13.88 -34.49 -14.61
C ASN A 162 -13.34 -33.07 -14.36
N GLN A 163 -12.68 -32.85 -13.22
CA GLN A 163 -12.04 -31.58 -12.88
C GLN A 163 -10.67 -31.86 -12.26
N LYS A 164 -9.69 -31.00 -12.56
CA LYS A 164 -8.36 -31.03 -11.94
C LYS A 164 -8.34 -29.97 -10.85
N ARG A 165 -8.32 -30.41 -9.58
CA ARG A 165 -8.12 -29.53 -8.42
C ARG A 165 -6.62 -29.34 -8.20
N VAL A 166 -6.18 -28.10 -8.00
CA VAL A 166 -4.79 -27.78 -7.71
C VAL A 166 -4.72 -26.78 -6.56
N ASN A 167 -3.94 -27.11 -5.54
CA ASN A 167 -3.72 -26.25 -4.38
C ASN A 167 -2.42 -25.46 -4.63
N ILE A 168 -2.48 -24.14 -4.58
CA ILE A 168 -1.37 -23.23 -4.90
C ILE A 168 -1.07 -22.39 -3.67
N ARG A 169 0.20 -22.33 -3.26
CA ARG A 169 0.67 -21.35 -2.26
C ARG A 169 1.04 -20.05 -2.97
N CYS A 170 0.39 -18.98 -2.58
CA CYS A 170 0.79 -17.61 -2.88
C CYS A 170 1.79 -17.20 -1.81
N ASN A 171 3.06 -16.91 -2.15
CA ASN A 171 4.02 -16.36 -1.18
C ASN A 171 4.20 -14.87 -1.48
N TYR A 172 3.94 -14.01 -0.49
CA TYR A 172 3.93 -12.57 -0.64
C TYR A 172 5.22 -11.94 -0.13
N THR A 173 5.81 -11.04 -0.92
CA THR A 173 7.07 -10.38 -0.60
C THR A 173 7.00 -8.89 -0.96
N ILE A 174 7.10 -8.02 0.04
CA ILE A 174 7.24 -6.57 -0.14
C ILE A 174 8.63 -6.26 -0.69
N ARG A 175 8.69 -5.47 -1.75
CA ARG A 175 9.94 -5.05 -2.38
C ARG A 175 10.69 -4.10 -1.44
N ARG A 176 12.01 -4.31 -1.31
CA ARG A 176 12.93 -3.43 -0.57
C ARG A 176 12.73 -1.95 -0.92
N GLN A 177 12.72 -1.08 0.10
CA GLN A 177 12.23 0.30 -0.07
C GLN A 177 13.05 1.14 -1.07
N LEU A 178 14.34 0.85 -1.27
CA LEU A 178 15.19 1.63 -2.19
C LEU A 178 14.89 1.45 -3.68
N ASP A 179 14.20 0.39 -4.12
CA ASP A 179 14.10 0.10 -5.55
C ASP A 179 13.28 1.13 -6.35
N ILE A 180 12.49 1.96 -5.66
CA ILE A 180 11.77 3.09 -6.26
C ILE A 180 12.58 4.41 -6.28
N VAL A 181 13.78 4.43 -5.70
CA VAL A 181 14.66 5.63 -5.67
C VAL A 181 15.61 5.62 -6.86
N ASP A 182 15.47 6.62 -7.73
CA ASP A 182 16.25 6.74 -8.96
C ASP A 182 16.64 8.20 -9.30
N ARG A 183 16.83 8.50 -10.59
CA ARG A 183 17.17 9.85 -11.09
C ARG A 183 15.95 10.74 -11.31
N SER A 184 14.72 10.24 -11.24
CA SER A 184 13.49 11.03 -11.35
C SER A 184 13.20 11.78 -10.04
N THR A 185 13.43 11.14 -8.89
CA THR A 185 13.21 11.67 -7.53
C THR A 185 13.93 13.01 -7.31
N ASP A 186 13.19 14.03 -6.86
CA ASP A 186 13.73 15.33 -6.45
C ASP A 186 14.07 15.37 -4.95
N MET A 187 13.31 14.63 -4.13
CA MET A 187 13.51 14.57 -2.69
C MET A 187 13.15 13.19 -2.12
N VAL A 188 14.01 12.66 -1.26
CA VAL A 188 13.67 11.53 -0.37
C VAL A 188 13.39 12.05 1.03
N MET A 189 12.34 11.58 1.69
CA MET A 189 12.05 11.86 3.10
C MET A 189 11.98 10.54 3.89
N MET A 190 12.44 10.51 5.15
CA MET A 190 12.37 9.31 6.00
C MET A 190 12.57 9.55 7.49
N THR A 191 11.93 8.73 8.33
CA THR A 191 12.37 8.34 9.69
C THR A 191 12.94 6.93 9.62
N ILE A 192 14.11 6.68 10.22
CA ILE A 192 14.63 5.31 10.34
C ILE A 192 15.62 5.20 11.51
N GLY A 193 15.72 4.01 12.11
CA GLY A 193 16.72 3.67 13.14
C GLY A 193 16.16 3.37 14.52
N GLY A 194 14.89 3.70 14.82
CA GLY A 194 14.26 3.32 16.10
C GLY A 194 14.23 1.80 16.31
N ASN A 195 13.91 1.05 15.24
CA ASN A 195 13.89 -0.41 15.24
C ASN A 195 15.30 -1.04 15.23
N ASP A 196 16.32 -0.34 14.74
CA ASP A 196 17.73 -0.76 14.84
C ASP A 196 18.25 -0.73 16.29
N LEU A 197 17.72 0.19 17.11
CA LEU A 197 18.04 0.30 18.54
C LEU A 197 17.11 -0.51 19.46
N GLY A 198 16.05 -1.14 18.92
CA GLY A 198 15.12 -1.96 19.71
C GLY A 198 14.16 -1.16 20.60
N PHE A 199 13.69 0.00 20.14
CA PHE A 199 12.80 0.86 20.93
C PHE A 199 11.46 0.21 21.31
N ASP A 200 10.95 -0.77 20.56
CA ASP A 200 9.74 -1.50 20.94
C ASP A 200 9.92 -2.24 22.29
N GLY A 201 11.08 -2.88 22.48
CA GLY A 201 11.45 -3.55 23.72
C GLY A 201 11.64 -2.58 24.88
N ILE A 202 12.14 -1.36 24.61
CA ILE A 202 12.24 -0.29 25.61
C ILE A 202 10.84 0.15 26.05
N VAL A 203 9.95 0.48 25.10
CA VAL A 203 8.57 0.88 25.38
C VAL A 203 7.85 -0.19 26.21
N LYS A 204 7.97 -1.46 25.82
CA LYS A 204 7.41 -2.62 26.55
C LYS A 204 7.98 -2.73 27.97
N SER A 205 9.30 -2.79 28.14
CA SER A 205 9.96 -3.00 29.44
C SER A 205 9.93 -1.79 30.38
N CYS A 206 9.75 -0.57 29.88
CA CYS A 206 9.72 0.66 30.69
C CYS A 206 8.30 1.12 31.05
N PHE A 207 7.32 0.98 30.15
CA PHE A 207 6.04 1.66 30.28
C PHE A 207 4.81 0.74 30.35
N THR A 208 4.83 -0.49 29.80
CA THR A 208 3.64 -1.37 29.82
C THR A 208 3.32 -1.85 31.24
N ALA A 209 2.10 -1.58 31.74
CA ALA A 209 1.71 -1.81 33.13
C ALA A 209 1.96 -3.23 33.67
N VAL A 210 1.74 -4.27 32.86
CA VAL A 210 1.83 -5.68 33.27
C VAL A 210 3.27 -6.22 33.31
N ILE A 211 4.17 -5.68 32.46
CA ILE A 211 5.51 -6.25 32.22
C ILE A 211 6.67 -5.28 32.48
N ARG A 212 6.39 -4.03 32.89
CA ARG A 212 7.45 -3.04 33.14
C ARG A 212 8.30 -3.39 34.35
N SER A 213 9.61 -3.28 34.21
CA SER A 213 10.58 -3.63 35.25
C SER A 213 11.78 -2.67 35.19
N ALA A 214 12.23 -2.21 36.37
CA ALA A 214 13.38 -1.32 36.48
C ALA A 214 14.68 -1.98 35.97
N SER A 215 14.80 -3.31 36.10
CA SER A 215 15.94 -4.09 35.62
C SER A 215 15.92 -4.22 34.10
N ASP A 216 14.77 -4.57 33.54
CA ASP A 216 14.64 -4.88 32.11
C ASP A 216 14.62 -3.59 31.28
N CYS A 217 13.94 -2.55 31.74
CA CYS A 217 14.01 -1.21 31.16
C CYS A 217 15.45 -0.69 31.10
N LYS A 218 16.20 -0.76 32.21
CA LYS A 218 17.63 -0.40 32.26
C LYS A 218 18.48 -1.26 31.33
N THR A 219 18.17 -2.55 31.21
CA THR A 219 18.88 -3.47 30.32
C THR A 219 18.66 -3.09 28.85
N LYS A 220 17.40 -2.89 28.42
CA LYS A 220 17.06 -2.46 27.05
C LYS A 220 17.62 -1.09 26.67
N ILE A 221 17.66 -0.14 27.61
CA ILE A 221 18.32 1.16 27.39
C ILE A 221 19.84 0.98 27.17
N ASN A 222 20.49 0.07 27.90
CA ASN A 222 21.92 -0.22 27.72
C ASN A 222 22.19 -1.02 26.43
N ASP A 223 21.34 -1.99 26.08
CA ASP A 223 21.38 -2.71 24.80
C ASP A 223 21.34 -1.72 23.63
N ALA A 224 20.41 -0.76 23.65
CA ALA A 224 20.31 0.31 22.66
C ALA A 224 21.56 1.21 22.62
N ARG A 225 22.12 1.60 23.77
CA ARG A 225 23.38 2.38 23.82
C ARG A 225 24.54 1.66 23.15
N ASN A 226 24.63 0.33 23.32
CA ASN A 226 25.64 -0.52 22.68
C ASN A 226 25.44 -0.67 21.15
N LEU A 227 24.34 -0.16 20.60
CA LEU A 227 24.03 -0.17 19.16
C LEU A 227 24.18 1.21 18.50
N LEU A 228 24.43 2.29 19.25
CA LEU A 228 24.53 3.65 18.71
C LEU A 228 25.63 3.83 17.65
N ASP A 229 26.80 3.21 17.82
CA ASP A 229 27.87 3.31 16.82
C ASP A 229 27.52 2.52 15.54
N LYS A 230 26.81 1.39 15.67
CA LYS A 230 26.27 0.64 14.51
C LYS A 230 25.16 1.41 13.80
N LEU A 231 24.36 2.18 14.54
CA LEU A 231 23.38 3.10 13.97
C LEU A 231 24.07 4.20 13.15
N GLU A 232 25.22 4.73 13.60
CA GLU A 232 26.00 5.68 12.81
C GLU A 232 26.47 5.07 11.47
N ASP A 233 27.11 3.89 11.52
CA ASP A 233 27.60 3.19 10.32
C ASP A 233 26.47 2.84 9.33
N ARG A 234 25.34 2.34 9.84
CA ARG A 234 24.15 2.06 9.02
C ARG A 234 23.56 3.33 8.40
N THR A 235 23.43 4.40 9.19
CA THR A 235 22.94 5.71 8.69
C THR A 235 23.85 6.25 7.58
N LYS A 236 25.17 6.19 7.77
CA LYS A 236 26.16 6.60 6.76
C LYS A 236 26.08 5.75 5.49
N THR A 237 25.85 4.44 5.64
CA THR A 237 25.68 3.51 4.53
C THR A 237 24.44 3.84 3.69
N ILE A 238 23.28 4.02 4.33
CA ILE A 238 22.04 4.29 3.59
C ILE A 238 22.04 5.67 2.91
N LEU A 239 22.63 6.69 3.54
CA LEU A 239 22.83 8.01 2.89
C LEU A 239 23.71 7.90 1.64
N SER A 240 24.72 7.02 1.65
CA SER A 240 25.55 6.73 0.47
C SER A 240 24.76 6.03 -0.65
N SER A 241 23.98 4.99 -0.32
CA SER A 241 23.13 4.27 -1.28
C SER A 241 22.00 5.13 -1.86
N LEU A 242 21.49 6.11 -1.11
CA LEU A 242 20.55 7.10 -1.62
C LEU A 242 21.24 8.11 -2.55
N ASN A 243 22.41 8.65 -2.16
CA ASN A 243 23.12 9.65 -2.95
C ASN A 243 23.68 9.10 -4.27
N SER A 244 24.01 7.81 -4.36
CA SER A 244 24.44 7.18 -5.62
C SER A 244 23.30 7.07 -6.64
N ARG A 245 22.08 6.77 -6.17
CA ARG A 245 20.84 6.70 -6.98
C ARG A 245 20.30 8.09 -7.36
N LEU A 246 20.21 9.02 -6.41
CA LEU A 246 19.67 10.36 -6.59
C LEU A 246 20.58 11.29 -7.41
N ARG A 247 20.01 12.21 -8.20
CA ARG A 247 20.79 13.25 -8.92
C ARG A 247 21.59 14.16 -7.95
N PRO A 248 22.63 14.88 -8.43
CA PRO A 248 23.48 15.73 -7.57
C PRO A 248 22.78 16.92 -6.88
N ASP A 249 21.62 17.33 -7.36
CA ASP A 249 20.78 18.44 -6.89
C ASP A 249 19.68 18.01 -5.90
N ALA A 250 19.12 16.81 -6.12
CA ALA A 250 18.09 16.21 -5.27
C ALA A 250 18.53 16.07 -3.81
N LYS A 251 17.61 16.28 -2.85
CA LYS A 251 17.90 16.23 -1.40
C LYS A 251 17.44 14.93 -0.75
N ILE A 252 18.04 14.61 0.39
CA ILE A 252 17.55 13.61 1.34
C ILE A 252 17.14 14.36 2.60
N VAL A 253 15.99 14.04 3.19
CA VAL A 253 15.51 14.61 4.44
C VAL A 253 15.34 13.48 5.46
N LEU A 254 16.20 13.45 6.48
CA LEU A 254 16.12 12.51 7.58
C LEU A 254 15.47 13.22 8.77
N LEU A 255 14.34 12.69 9.23
CA LEU A 255 13.61 13.22 10.37
C LEU A 255 14.04 12.46 11.63
N GLY A 256 14.26 13.21 12.71
CA GLY A 256 14.47 12.63 14.02
C GLY A 256 13.19 12.07 14.65
N TYR A 257 13.28 11.74 15.93
CA TYR A 257 12.16 11.25 16.74
C TYR A 257 11.87 12.20 17.91
N PRO A 258 10.61 12.35 18.34
CA PRO A 258 10.26 13.02 19.60
C PRO A 258 10.78 12.22 20.81
N LEU A 259 10.59 12.76 22.00
CA LEU A 259 10.86 12.03 23.24
C LEU A 259 9.61 11.24 23.66
N LEU A 260 9.80 10.09 24.30
CA LEU A 260 8.70 9.13 24.61
C LEU A 260 8.18 9.25 26.06
N ALA A 261 8.62 10.26 26.81
CA ALA A 261 8.19 10.51 28.19
C ALA A 261 8.35 11.99 28.55
N LEU A 262 7.43 12.54 29.34
CA LEU A 262 7.50 13.89 29.92
C LEU A 262 8.75 14.11 30.78
N ASP A 263 9.19 15.37 30.92
CA ASP A 263 10.25 15.77 31.87
C ASP A 263 9.73 15.95 33.31
N ASN A 264 8.96 14.97 33.79
CA ASN A 264 8.27 15.02 35.09
C ASN A 264 9.04 14.33 36.24
N GLY A 265 10.23 13.78 35.95
CA GLY A 265 11.05 13.07 36.94
C GLY A 265 10.52 11.71 37.40
N GLU A 266 9.52 11.14 36.71
CA GLU A 266 8.89 9.87 37.08
C GLU A 266 9.90 8.71 37.16
N LYS A 267 9.68 7.82 38.14
CA LYS A 267 10.52 6.67 38.42
C LYS A 267 9.76 5.34 38.38
N LEU A 268 10.48 4.30 37.97
CA LEU A 268 10.06 2.91 38.11
C LEU A 268 10.90 2.29 39.23
N SER A 269 10.32 2.19 40.43
CA SER A 269 11.09 1.99 41.68
C SER A 269 12.17 3.07 41.82
N ASP A 270 13.42 2.73 42.15
CA ASP A 270 14.53 3.70 42.23
C ASP A 270 15.04 4.22 40.87
N PHE A 271 14.63 3.60 39.75
CA PHE A 271 15.13 3.93 38.41
C PHE A 271 14.37 5.11 37.79
N SER A 272 15.08 6.20 37.45
CA SER A 272 14.53 7.41 36.81
C SER A 272 14.16 7.20 35.34
N VAL A 273 13.13 6.38 35.10
CA VAL A 273 12.70 5.89 33.79
C VAL A 273 12.47 7.01 32.78
N ALA A 274 11.78 8.09 33.16
CA ALA A 274 11.52 9.21 32.26
C ALA A 274 12.84 9.86 31.79
N SER A 275 13.75 10.15 32.72
CA SER A 275 15.03 10.80 32.43
C SER A 275 15.95 9.95 31.55
N GLU A 276 16.07 8.65 31.83
CA GLU A 276 16.97 7.77 31.06
C GLU A 276 16.43 7.43 29.66
N VAL A 277 15.10 7.29 29.46
CA VAL A 277 14.51 7.14 28.12
C VAL A 277 14.63 8.45 27.32
N ARG A 278 14.35 9.61 27.92
CA ARG A 278 14.55 10.93 27.29
C ARG A 278 16.01 11.11 26.85
N LYS A 279 16.96 10.77 27.72
CA LYS A 279 18.40 10.84 27.44
C LYS A 279 18.80 9.95 26.27
N LEU A 280 18.33 8.70 26.20
CA LEU A 280 18.58 7.82 25.06
C LEU A 280 18.01 8.38 23.74
N GLY A 281 16.79 8.96 23.78
CA GLY A 281 16.19 9.63 22.62
C GLY A 281 17.02 10.82 22.12
N LEU A 282 17.58 11.62 23.04
CA LEU A 282 18.51 12.71 22.70
C LEU A 282 19.86 12.19 22.18
N GLU A 283 20.39 11.11 22.77
CA GLU A 283 21.61 10.44 22.31
C GLU A 283 21.45 9.93 20.87
N GLY A 284 20.36 9.22 20.54
CA GLY A 284 20.08 8.73 19.19
C GLY A 284 19.92 9.83 18.14
N ASN A 285 19.10 10.86 18.42
CA ASN A 285 18.94 12.02 17.54
C ASN A 285 20.27 12.76 17.28
N SER A 286 21.10 12.92 18.32
CA SER A 286 22.41 13.57 18.22
C SER A 286 23.39 12.77 17.35
N ARG A 287 23.38 11.44 17.47
CA ARG A 287 24.21 10.53 16.66
C ARG A 287 23.85 10.59 15.18
N GLN A 288 22.56 10.60 14.83
CA GLN A 288 22.13 10.77 13.44
C GLN A 288 22.47 12.16 12.88
N LYS A 289 22.29 13.22 13.69
CA LYS A 289 22.69 14.59 13.32
C LYS A 289 24.18 14.68 12.96
N LYS A 290 25.05 14.15 13.82
CA LYS A 290 26.51 14.07 13.59
C LYS A 290 26.84 13.42 12.25
N VAL A 291 26.24 12.26 11.94
CA VAL A 291 26.47 11.55 10.67
C VAL A 291 26.03 12.38 9.47
N VAL A 292 24.89 13.09 9.55
CA VAL A 292 24.43 13.99 8.49
C VAL A 292 25.38 15.18 8.29
N GLU A 293 25.88 15.78 9.36
CA GLU A 293 26.84 16.89 9.30
C GLU A 293 28.19 16.44 8.70
N GLU A 294 28.72 15.29 9.12
CA GLU A 294 29.94 14.69 8.55
C GLU A 294 29.76 14.31 7.08
N TYR A 295 28.60 13.75 6.70
CA TYR A 295 28.30 13.34 5.33
C TYR A 295 28.15 14.54 4.38
N ASN A 296 27.47 15.61 4.81
CA ASN A 296 27.41 16.86 4.04
C ASN A 296 28.80 17.49 3.88
N LYS A 297 29.60 17.49 4.96
CA LYS A 297 30.97 18.01 4.94
C LYS A 297 31.87 17.24 3.97
N SER A 298 31.72 15.92 3.87
CA SER A 298 32.50 15.10 2.91
C SER A 298 32.11 15.34 1.44
N LEU A 299 30.88 15.81 1.18
CA LEU A 299 30.41 16.18 -0.16
C LEU A 299 30.67 17.65 -0.53
N GLY A 300 31.17 18.48 0.39
CA GLY A 300 31.38 19.91 0.18
C GLY A 300 30.09 20.73 -0.02
N LYS A 301 28.92 20.13 0.23
CA LYS A 301 27.59 20.75 0.07
C LYS A 301 26.56 20.06 0.94
N GLU A 302 25.49 20.78 1.29
CA GLU A 302 24.31 20.16 1.90
C GLU A 302 23.59 19.26 0.87
N LYS A 303 23.68 17.94 1.04
CA LYS A 303 22.90 16.92 0.32
C LYS A 303 21.74 16.40 1.18
N VAL A 304 21.96 16.33 2.50
CA VAL A 304 21.07 15.72 3.49
C VAL A 304 20.64 16.76 4.51
N ILE A 305 19.35 16.86 4.80
CA ILE A 305 18.77 17.77 5.79
C ILE A 305 18.30 16.92 6.98
N PHE A 306 18.79 17.20 8.18
CA PHE A 306 18.32 16.53 9.40
C PHE A 306 17.31 17.39 10.16
N ILE A 307 16.13 16.85 10.51
CA ILE A 307 15.10 17.56 11.28
C ILE A 307 15.26 17.25 12.77
N ASP A 308 16.03 18.10 13.46
CA ASP A 308 16.40 18.02 14.88
C ASP A 308 15.47 18.80 15.83
N SER A 309 14.48 19.51 15.30
CA SER A 309 13.55 20.32 16.11
C SER A 309 12.49 19.49 16.87
N LEU A 310 12.30 18.22 16.50
CA LEU A 310 11.21 17.37 16.98
C LEU A 310 11.19 17.14 18.51
N PRO A 311 12.31 16.78 19.18
CA PRO A 311 12.36 16.70 20.65
C PRO A 311 11.93 17.99 21.37
N LYS A 312 12.25 19.17 20.81
CA LYS A 312 11.85 20.46 21.38
C LYS A 312 10.39 20.80 21.07
N ARG A 313 9.92 20.48 19.86
CA ARG A 313 8.55 20.72 19.39
C ARG A 313 7.52 19.90 20.17
N PHE A 314 7.85 18.66 20.53
CA PHE A 314 6.99 17.76 21.30
C PHE A 314 7.11 17.95 22.83
N SER A 315 7.90 18.91 23.32
CA SER A 315 8.12 19.11 24.76
C SER A 315 6.84 19.57 25.47
N GLY A 316 6.34 18.78 26.40
CA GLY A 316 5.03 18.94 27.06
C GLY A 316 3.91 18.13 26.38
N HIS A 317 4.20 17.50 25.25
CA HIS A 317 3.28 16.67 24.46
C HIS A 317 3.75 15.21 24.37
N GLU A 318 4.75 14.81 25.16
CA GLU A 318 5.12 13.41 25.36
C GLU A 318 4.11 12.67 26.27
N PRO A 319 4.00 11.33 26.21
CA PRO A 319 3.26 10.55 27.21
C PRO A 319 3.81 10.73 28.64
N ASP A 320 3.01 10.41 29.66
CA ASP A 320 3.57 10.22 31.00
C ASP A 320 4.24 8.83 31.08
N ALA A 321 5.38 8.72 31.77
CA ALA A 321 6.03 7.44 32.05
C ALA A 321 5.32 6.66 33.17
N SER A 322 4.38 7.28 33.87
CA SER A 322 3.58 6.69 34.95
C SER A 322 2.31 6.05 34.40
N ILE A 323 2.12 4.76 34.64
CA ILE A 323 0.86 4.06 34.32
C ILE A 323 -0.36 4.53 35.15
N PHE A 324 -0.14 5.45 36.09
CA PHE A 324 -1.16 6.02 36.98
C PHE A 324 -1.48 7.49 36.66
N LYS A 325 -0.84 8.05 35.64
CA LYS A 325 -1.04 9.43 35.16
C LYS A 325 -1.25 9.37 33.65
N LYS A 326 -1.69 10.48 33.07
CA LYS A 326 -1.94 10.59 31.63
C LYS A 326 -1.66 12.02 31.20
N ASN A 327 -0.87 12.21 30.14
CA ASN A 327 -0.75 13.54 29.55
C ASN A 327 -1.92 13.76 28.59
N HIS A 328 -2.92 14.52 29.01
CA HIS A 328 -4.09 14.79 28.16
C HIS A 328 -3.75 15.57 26.89
N ASP A 329 -2.68 16.37 26.90
CA ASP A 329 -2.22 17.18 25.76
C ASP A 329 -1.24 16.46 24.82
N ARG A 330 -0.99 15.15 25.03
CA ARG A 330 0.01 14.37 24.28
C ARG A 330 -0.25 14.30 22.77
N TRP A 331 0.84 14.28 22.00
CA TRP A 331 0.84 14.09 20.54
C TRP A 331 1.32 12.69 20.10
N ILE A 332 1.39 11.76 21.06
CA ILE A 332 1.81 10.37 20.89
C ILE A 332 0.78 9.50 21.62
N HIS A 333 0.28 8.45 20.98
CA HIS A 333 -0.66 7.50 21.59
C HIS A 333 -0.01 6.72 22.74
N GLU A 334 -0.72 6.55 23.85
CA GLU A 334 -0.32 5.64 24.94
C GLU A 334 -0.74 4.19 24.61
N PHE A 335 -0.54 3.25 25.55
CA PHE A 335 -1.11 1.90 25.42
C PHE A 335 -2.64 1.94 25.41
N LEU A 336 -3.24 1.03 24.63
CA LEU A 336 -4.68 0.92 24.42
C LEU A 336 -5.31 2.11 23.66
N GLU A 337 -4.51 2.86 22.88
CA GLU A 337 -4.96 4.01 22.07
C GLU A 337 -4.65 3.84 20.58
N PRO A 338 -5.56 4.23 19.65
CA PRO A 338 -6.89 4.79 19.90
C PRO A 338 -7.88 3.78 20.50
N ASN A 339 -7.57 2.48 20.49
CA ASN A 339 -8.29 1.44 21.22
C ASN A 339 -7.34 0.27 21.61
N ALA A 340 -7.88 -0.71 22.33
CA ALA A 340 -7.13 -1.86 22.84
C ALA A 340 -6.60 -2.83 21.75
N PHE A 341 -7.19 -2.82 20.55
CA PHE A 341 -6.87 -3.74 19.46
C PHE A 341 -5.89 -3.13 18.44
N ASN A 342 -5.87 -1.80 18.30
CA ASN A 342 -4.90 -1.09 17.46
C ASN A 342 -3.52 -1.01 18.14
N MET A 343 -2.86 -2.17 18.27
CA MET A 343 -1.53 -2.30 18.86
C MET A 343 -0.43 -1.60 18.04
N SER A 344 -0.66 -1.40 16.74
CA SER A 344 0.33 -0.78 15.84
C SER A 344 0.50 0.72 16.10
N SER A 345 -0.51 1.39 16.67
CA SER A 345 -0.47 2.83 16.97
C SER A 345 0.19 3.19 18.31
N TRP A 346 0.39 2.24 19.22
CA TRP A 346 0.92 2.53 20.57
C TRP A 346 2.34 3.12 20.49
N TYR A 347 2.59 4.22 21.22
CA TYR A 347 3.84 4.98 21.19
C TYR A 347 4.24 5.51 19.80
N HIS A 348 3.26 5.74 18.92
CA HIS A 348 3.43 6.46 17.65
C HIS A 348 2.69 7.81 17.68
N PRO A 349 3.06 8.77 16.80
CA PRO A 349 2.44 10.09 16.79
C PRO A 349 0.94 9.99 16.44
N ASN A 350 0.09 10.74 17.15
CA ASN A 350 -1.30 10.91 16.72
C ASN A 350 -1.39 11.97 15.60
N LEU A 351 -2.60 12.27 15.10
CA LEU A 351 -2.82 13.27 14.05
C LEU A 351 -2.19 14.65 14.35
N PHE A 352 -2.18 15.09 15.62
CA PHE A 352 -1.50 16.33 16.03
C PHE A 352 0.03 16.21 16.00
N GLY A 353 0.56 15.03 16.32
CA GLY A 353 1.97 14.69 16.16
C GLY A 353 2.41 14.69 14.69
N HIS A 354 1.64 14.06 13.80
CA HIS A 354 1.89 14.09 12.36
C HIS A 354 1.81 15.51 11.77
N SER A 355 0.85 16.33 12.22
CA SER A 355 0.78 17.76 11.86
C SER A 355 2.02 18.55 12.30
N ASN A 356 2.60 18.20 13.45
CA ASN A 356 3.83 18.82 13.96
C ASN A 356 5.10 18.34 13.24
N TYR A 357 5.16 17.08 12.81
CA TYR A 357 6.18 16.59 11.88
C TYR A 357 6.15 17.36 10.55
N MET A 358 4.97 17.52 9.95
CA MET A 358 4.75 18.33 8.74
C MET A 358 5.16 19.79 8.92
N SER A 359 4.86 20.38 10.10
CA SER A 359 5.26 21.74 10.43
C SER A 359 6.77 21.91 10.55
N ALA A 360 7.48 20.94 11.17
CA ALA A 360 8.94 20.94 11.28
C ALA A 360 9.65 20.82 9.92
N LEU A 361 9.03 20.15 8.93
CA LEU A 361 9.51 20.12 7.55
C LEU A 361 9.38 21.48 6.86
N ARG A 362 8.20 22.12 6.96
CA ARG A 362 7.93 23.44 6.38
C ARG A 362 8.91 24.52 6.85
N GLU A 363 9.41 24.41 8.07
CA GLU A 363 10.37 25.33 8.67
C GLU A 363 11.82 25.13 8.19
N LYS A 364 12.19 23.94 7.68
CA LYS A 364 13.60 23.57 7.46
C LYS A 364 13.92 23.07 6.05
N VAL A 365 12.94 22.67 5.24
CA VAL A 365 13.15 22.22 3.85
C VAL A 365 13.15 23.42 2.89
N PRO A 366 14.26 23.73 2.18
CA PRO A 366 14.39 24.92 1.34
C PRO A 366 13.72 24.73 -0.03
N LEU A 367 12.39 24.65 -0.03
CA LEU A 367 11.56 24.36 -1.20
C LEU A 367 11.89 25.17 -2.47
N PRO A 368 12.16 26.50 -2.44
CA PRO A 368 12.49 27.27 -3.65
C PRO A 368 13.69 26.73 -4.44
N ASN A 369 14.60 26.00 -3.79
CA ASN A 369 15.79 25.40 -4.39
C ASN A 369 15.58 23.93 -4.84
N LEU A 370 14.40 23.36 -4.54
CA LEU A 370 14.01 21.98 -4.84
C LEU A 370 12.96 21.88 -5.94
N VAL A 371 11.99 22.81 -5.97
CA VAL A 371 10.86 22.79 -6.91
C VAL A 371 11.33 23.13 -8.33
N LYS A 372 11.06 22.24 -9.28
CA LYS A 372 11.54 22.39 -10.66
C LYS A 372 10.47 22.98 -11.54
N PRO A 373 10.79 23.96 -12.41
CA PRO A 373 9.84 24.41 -13.41
C PRO A 373 9.45 23.23 -14.29
N ILE A 374 8.18 23.16 -14.66
CA ILE A 374 7.70 22.20 -15.66
C ILE A 374 8.21 22.70 -17.01
N THR A 375 9.42 22.29 -17.37
CA THR A 375 10.01 22.61 -18.67
C THR A 375 9.23 21.93 -19.78
N LYS A 376 9.07 22.59 -20.93
CA LYS A 376 8.60 21.98 -22.19
C LYS A 376 9.69 21.11 -22.82
N THR A 377 10.23 20.22 -21.99
CA THR A 377 11.00 19.03 -22.36
C THR A 377 10.06 17.87 -22.22
N ASN A 378 10.00 17.02 -23.24
CA ASN A 378 9.16 15.84 -23.20
C ASN A 378 9.63 14.97 -22.02
N GLY A 379 8.67 14.42 -21.26
CA GLY A 379 8.98 13.69 -20.04
C GLY A 379 9.88 12.49 -20.29
N ASP A 380 10.39 11.90 -19.21
CA ASP A 380 10.98 10.56 -19.32
C ASP A 380 9.90 9.62 -19.89
N ILE A 381 10.29 8.78 -20.85
CA ILE A 381 9.36 8.10 -21.76
C ILE A 381 9.82 6.67 -22.05
N ASP A 382 8.88 5.75 -22.08
CA ASP A 382 9.09 4.39 -22.59
C ASP A 382 8.20 4.20 -23.82
N VAL A 383 8.78 3.70 -24.91
CA VAL A 383 8.11 3.48 -26.19
C VAL A 383 8.31 2.03 -26.62
N VAL A 384 7.22 1.32 -26.92
CA VAL A 384 7.25 0.00 -27.56
C VAL A 384 6.73 0.13 -28.98
N PHE A 385 7.52 -0.32 -29.95
CA PHE A 385 7.05 -0.52 -31.31
C PHE A 385 6.56 -1.98 -31.44
N VAL A 386 5.35 -2.15 -31.93
CA VAL A 386 4.70 -3.45 -32.20
C VAL A 386 4.43 -3.48 -33.70
N ILE A 387 5.18 -4.29 -34.44
CA ILE A 387 5.22 -4.20 -35.90
C ILE A 387 4.76 -5.51 -36.54
N ASP A 388 3.82 -5.39 -37.46
CA ASP A 388 3.47 -6.44 -38.41
C ASP A 388 4.66 -6.79 -39.31
N THR A 389 4.87 -8.08 -39.51
CA THR A 389 5.98 -8.60 -40.31
C THR A 389 5.56 -9.74 -41.24
N THR A 390 4.31 -9.82 -41.67
CA THR A 390 3.89 -10.81 -42.68
C THR A 390 4.14 -10.32 -44.10
N GLY A 391 3.57 -11.01 -45.10
CA GLY A 391 3.89 -10.82 -46.50
C GLY A 391 3.38 -9.50 -47.11
N SER A 392 2.26 -8.98 -46.62
CA SER A 392 1.61 -7.73 -47.06
C SER A 392 2.53 -6.52 -46.89
N MET A 393 3.10 -6.41 -45.69
CA MET A 393 4.06 -5.40 -45.24
C MET A 393 5.34 -5.34 -46.09
N GLY A 394 5.55 -6.24 -47.05
CA GLY A 394 6.71 -6.26 -47.94
C GLY A 394 6.94 -4.98 -48.74
N SER A 395 5.89 -4.21 -49.05
CA SER A 395 6.03 -2.90 -49.69
C SER A 395 6.38 -1.77 -48.69
N SER A 396 5.83 -1.84 -47.47
CA SER A 396 5.89 -0.79 -46.45
C SER A 396 7.10 -0.91 -45.50
N ILE A 397 7.63 -2.12 -45.28
CA ILE A 397 8.64 -2.40 -44.23
C ILE A 397 9.90 -1.53 -44.32
N SER A 398 10.30 -1.12 -45.53
CA SER A 398 11.46 -0.24 -45.73
C SER A 398 11.19 1.20 -45.27
N ALA A 399 9.96 1.71 -45.47
CA ALA A 399 9.53 2.99 -44.92
C ALA A 399 9.39 2.90 -43.39
N VAL A 400 8.76 1.82 -42.89
CA VAL A 400 8.61 1.57 -41.43
C VAL A 400 9.97 1.59 -40.72
N ARG A 401 10.99 0.87 -41.20
CA ARG A 401 12.34 0.89 -40.59
C ARG A 401 12.96 2.30 -40.55
N ASN A 402 12.84 3.08 -41.62
CA ASN A 402 13.36 4.45 -41.69
C ASN A 402 12.60 5.39 -40.73
N ASN A 403 11.29 5.23 -40.65
CA ASN A 403 10.43 6.15 -39.91
C ASN A 403 10.55 5.90 -38.40
N ILE A 404 10.64 4.65 -37.98
CA ILE A 404 10.99 4.26 -36.61
C ILE A 404 12.32 4.87 -36.18
N ARG A 405 13.35 4.85 -37.04
CA ARG A 405 14.63 5.49 -36.77
C ARG A 405 14.47 7.01 -36.56
N ASN A 406 13.75 7.68 -37.45
CA ASN A 406 13.47 9.13 -37.33
C ASN A 406 12.72 9.46 -36.03
N ILE A 407 11.77 8.62 -35.62
CA ILE A 407 11.02 8.75 -34.37
C ILE A 407 11.94 8.57 -33.16
N VAL A 408 12.80 7.56 -33.15
CA VAL A 408 13.78 7.31 -32.08
C VAL A 408 14.73 8.48 -31.91
N GLU A 409 15.26 9.02 -33.00
CA GLU A 409 16.14 10.20 -33.00
C GLU A 409 15.38 11.48 -32.56
N SER A 410 14.16 11.69 -33.04
CA SER A 410 13.25 12.79 -32.65
C SER A 410 12.89 12.76 -31.15
N ILE A 411 12.46 11.60 -30.62
CA ILE A 411 12.13 11.42 -29.21
C ILE A 411 13.38 11.57 -28.33
N SER A 412 14.52 10.97 -28.72
CA SER A 412 15.78 11.07 -27.96
C SER A 412 16.30 12.52 -27.88
N SER A 413 16.07 13.34 -28.91
CA SER A 413 16.48 14.76 -28.90
C SER A 413 15.54 15.66 -28.07
N LYS A 414 14.26 15.30 -27.93
CA LYS A 414 13.23 16.11 -27.24
C LYS A 414 12.99 15.72 -25.77
N THR A 415 13.53 14.58 -25.30
CA THR A 415 13.30 14.02 -23.96
C THR A 415 14.57 14.04 -23.07
N LYS A 416 14.43 13.72 -21.78
CA LYS A 416 15.57 13.58 -20.85
C LYS A 416 16.01 12.13 -20.63
N SER A 417 15.09 11.17 -20.74
CA SER A 417 15.38 9.74 -20.67
C SER A 417 14.33 8.91 -21.42
N ALA A 418 14.64 8.56 -22.67
CA ALA A 418 13.87 7.60 -23.45
C ALA A 418 14.39 6.16 -23.27
N ARG A 419 13.49 5.17 -23.36
CA ARG A 419 13.82 3.78 -23.70
C ARG A 419 12.90 3.31 -24.82
N PHE A 420 13.42 2.42 -25.65
CA PHE A 420 12.74 1.86 -26.80
C PHE A 420 12.80 0.33 -26.73
N ALA A 421 11.68 -0.33 -27.02
CA ALA A 421 11.59 -1.78 -27.18
C ALA A 421 10.88 -2.13 -28.49
N LEU A 422 11.17 -3.31 -29.02
CA LEU A 422 10.69 -3.78 -30.31
C LEU A 422 10.07 -5.17 -30.16
N VAL A 423 8.80 -5.26 -30.53
CA VAL A 423 8.06 -6.50 -30.71
C VAL A 423 7.64 -6.60 -32.16
N THR A 424 7.78 -7.77 -32.75
CA THR A 424 7.16 -8.11 -34.04
C THR A 424 6.00 -9.07 -33.81
N TYR A 425 4.99 -9.00 -34.67
CA TYR A 425 3.96 -10.03 -34.80
C TYR A 425 3.86 -10.50 -36.24
N GLN A 426 3.31 -11.69 -36.35
CA GLN A 426 2.84 -12.38 -37.55
C GLN A 426 1.59 -13.14 -37.04
N ASP A 427 1.38 -14.38 -37.47
CA ASP A 427 0.20 -15.13 -37.07
C ASP A 427 0.49 -16.49 -36.41
N HIS A 428 -0.55 -17.13 -35.85
CA HIS A 428 -0.48 -18.45 -35.21
C HIS A 428 -0.32 -19.56 -36.25
N PRO A 429 0.77 -20.37 -36.27
CA PRO A 429 1.04 -21.41 -37.27
C PRO A 429 0.05 -22.58 -37.39
N CYS A 430 -1.03 -22.57 -36.62
CA CYS A 430 -2.13 -23.54 -36.66
C CYS A 430 -3.44 -22.98 -37.20
N CYS A 431 -3.54 -21.64 -37.25
CA CYS A 431 -4.77 -20.94 -36.97
C CYS A 431 -4.85 -19.61 -37.75
N GLY A 432 -4.30 -19.64 -38.97
CA GLY A 432 -4.18 -18.54 -39.93
C GLY A 432 -2.81 -18.58 -40.60
N GLY A 433 -1.74 -18.48 -39.82
CA GLY A 433 -0.35 -18.46 -40.25
C GLY A 433 0.24 -19.78 -40.78
N SER A 434 1.40 -19.64 -41.43
CA SER A 434 2.22 -20.73 -41.97
C SER A 434 3.15 -21.34 -40.90
N SER A 435 3.73 -22.52 -41.19
CA SER A 435 4.52 -23.32 -40.24
C SER A 435 5.85 -22.72 -39.75
N GLY A 436 6.22 -21.53 -40.22
CA GLY A 436 7.41 -20.77 -39.79
C GLY A 436 7.10 -19.45 -39.07
N ASP A 437 5.82 -19.09 -38.98
CA ASP A 437 5.37 -17.79 -38.50
C ASP A 437 5.22 -17.80 -36.96
N TYR A 438 4.87 -16.67 -36.34
CA TYR A 438 4.73 -16.57 -34.88
C TYR A 438 3.78 -15.43 -34.46
N PRO A 439 2.92 -15.64 -33.44
CA PRO A 439 1.94 -14.63 -33.05
C PRO A 439 2.55 -13.40 -32.36
N SER A 440 3.71 -13.54 -31.72
CA SER A 440 4.49 -12.41 -31.21
C SER A 440 5.93 -12.79 -30.87
N LYS A 441 6.86 -11.84 -30.97
CA LYS A 441 8.28 -12.03 -30.65
C LYS A 441 8.91 -10.71 -30.19
N ILE A 442 9.60 -10.74 -29.05
CA ILE A 442 10.39 -9.59 -28.58
C ILE A 442 11.76 -9.63 -29.28
N GLU A 443 11.97 -8.72 -30.23
CA GLU A 443 13.28 -8.54 -30.90
C GLU A 443 14.24 -7.72 -30.05
N THR A 444 13.72 -6.80 -29.22
CA THR A 444 14.53 -6.12 -28.20
C THR A 444 13.68 -5.62 -27.02
N ASP A 445 14.12 -5.91 -25.80
CA ASP A 445 13.58 -5.34 -24.56
C ASP A 445 14.07 -3.88 -24.38
N PHE A 446 13.48 -3.13 -23.44
CA PHE A 446 13.68 -1.69 -23.27
C PHE A 446 15.14 -1.26 -23.13
N THR A 447 15.70 -0.73 -24.22
CA THR A 447 17.05 -0.18 -24.28
C THR A 447 17.03 1.34 -24.39
N SER A 448 17.96 2.02 -23.70
CA SER A 448 18.24 3.45 -23.91
C SER A 448 19.32 3.70 -24.98
N SER A 449 19.84 2.64 -25.62
CA SER A 449 20.77 2.76 -26.75
C SER A 449 20.03 2.69 -28.08
N ALA A 450 19.96 3.82 -28.76
CA ALA A 450 19.45 3.91 -30.12
C ALA A 450 20.24 3.04 -31.11
N GLU A 451 21.53 2.75 -30.86
CA GLU A 451 22.33 1.83 -31.68
C GLU A 451 21.83 0.38 -31.55
N VAL A 452 21.61 -0.10 -30.32
CA VAL A 452 21.07 -1.44 -30.06
C VAL A 452 19.66 -1.57 -30.64
N PHE A 453 18.83 -0.55 -30.44
CA PHE A 453 17.47 -0.52 -30.96
C PHE A 453 17.43 -0.51 -32.51
N ASN A 454 18.17 0.41 -33.16
CA ASN A 454 18.23 0.48 -34.61
C ASN A 454 18.84 -0.81 -35.22
N LYS A 455 19.73 -1.52 -34.50
CA LYS A 455 20.20 -2.83 -34.94
C LYS A 455 19.07 -3.87 -34.96
N ALA A 456 18.20 -3.90 -33.95
CA ALA A 456 17.03 -4.78 -33.91
C ALA A 456 16.04 -4.49 -35.04
N VAL A 457 15.74 -3.21 -35.29
CA VAL A 457 14.89 -2.74 -36.42
C VAL A 457 15.45 -3.16 -37.78
N ASN A 458 16.77 -3.10 -37.95
CA ASN A 458 17.44 -3.56 -39.18
C ASN A 458 17.48 -5.09 -39.33
N SER A 459 17.33 -5.86 -38.25
CA SER A 459 17.27 -7.32 -38.30
C SER A 459 15.87 -7.91 -38.48
N ILE A 460 14.81 -7.10 -38.48
CA ILE A 460 13.44 -7.53 -38.79
C ILE A 460 13.44 -8.26 -40.14
N GLN A 461 12.87 -9.46 -40.17
CA GLN A 461 12.62 -10.24 -41.38
C GLN A 461 11.12 -10.45 -41.54
N LEU A 462 10.64 -10.47 -42.79
CA LEU A 462 9.26 -10.81 -43.08
C LEU A 462 9.09 -12.34 -42.98
N GLY A 463 8.00 -12.77 -42.37
CA GLY A 463 7.53 -14.15 -42.41
C GLY A 463 6.70 -14.40 -43.66
N ASN A 464 5.83 -15.41 -43.58
CA ASN A 464 4.68 -15.49 -44.46
C ASN A 464 3.48 -14.87 -43.73
N GLY A 465 2.31 -14.93 -44.35
CA GLY A 465 1.01 -14.88 -43.67
C GLY A 465 0.22 -16.15 -44.01
N GLY A 466 -1.11 -16.07 -44.00
CA GLY A 466 -1.94 -17.13 -44.55
C GLY A 466 -3.39 -16.71 -44.85
N ASP A 467 -4.09 -16.18 -43.85
CA ASP A 467 -5.34 -15.42 -43.98
C ASP A 467 -5.09 -13.90 -43.95
N ASP A 468 -6.16 -13.10 -43.84
CA ASP A 468 -6.14 -11.63 -43.98
C ASP A 468 -6.09 -10.91 -42.62
N GLU A 469 -6.64 -11.53 -41.58
CA GLU A 469 -6.57 -11.08 -40.19
C GLU A 469 -5.26 -11.53 -39.51
N GLU A 470 -4.67 -10.72 -38.63
CA GLU A 470 -3.36 -10.98 -37.97
C GLU A 470 -3.46 -11.12 -36.44
N SER A 471 -2.43 -11.69 -35.80
CA SER A 471 -2.34 -11.84 -34.33
C SER A 471 -1.87 -10.55 -33.62
N VAL A 472 -2.52 -9.43 -33.96
CA VAL A 472 -2.24 -8.07 -33.45
C VAL A 472 -2.29 -8.02 -31.92
N TYR A 473 -3.23 -8.73 -31.30
CA TYR A 473 -3.39 -8.74 -29.84
C TYR A 473 -2.25 -9.43 -29.13
N SER A 474 -1.72 -10.53 -29.67
CA SER A 474 -0.52 -11.18 -29.14
C SER A 474 0.69 -10.25 -29.26
N GLY A 475 0.84 -9.52 -30.38
CA GLY A 475 1.87 -8.48 -30.54
C GLY A 475 1.78 -7.38 -29.47
N ILE A 476 0.58 -6.83 -29.27
CA ILE A 476 0.32 -5.81 -28.24
C ILE A 476 0.58 -6.37 -26.85
N LYS A 477 0.03 -7.54 -26.50
CA LYS A 477 0.17 -8.17 -25.18
C LYS A 477 1.63 -8.47 -24.84
N ALA A 478 2.43 -8.95 -25.80
CA ALA A 478 3.87 -9.16 -25.62
C ALA A 478 4.61 -7.85 -25.32
N GLY A 479 4.23 -6.74 -25.97
CA GLY A 479 4.78 -5.41 -25.67
C GLY A 479 4.33 -4.85 -24.32
N LEU A 480 3.08 -5.11 -23.91
CA LEU A 480 2.55 -4.68 -22.61
C LEU A 480 3.20 -5.43 -21.44
N ASN A 481 3.54 -6.70 -21.62
CA ASN A 481 4.23 -7.54 -20.62
C ASN A 481 5.70 -7.14 -20.34
N LEU A 482 6.27 -6.19 -21.10
CA LEU A 482 7.63 -5.68 -20.89
C LEU A 482 7.78 -4.89 -19.58
N GLN A 483 9.01 -4.67 -19.12
CA GLN A 483 9.28 -3.99 -17.85
C GLN A 483 9.30 -2.46 -18.01
N TRP A 484 8.12 -1.85 -18.11
CA TRP A 484 7.89 -0.39 -18.11
C TRP A 484 8.37 0.28 -16.81
N ARG A 485 8.82 1.54 -16.90
CA ARG A 485 9.10 2.38 -15.72
C ARG A 485 7.82 2.94 -15.11
N ALA A 486 7.81 3.19 -13.80
CA ALA A 486 6.77 3.98 -13.15
C ALA A 486 6.97 5.48 -13.43
N GLY A 487 5.88 6.25 -13.55
CA GLY A 487 5.93 7.72 -13.64
C GLY A 487 6.50 8.32 -14.94
N VAL A 488 6.72 7.49 -15.97
CA VAL A 488 7.08 7.92 -17.33
C VAL A 488 5.84 7.99 -18.22
N LYS A 489 5.91 8.73 -19.34
CA LYS A 489 4.92 8.55 -20.42
C LYS A 489 5.13 7.17 -21.05
N LYS A 490 4.07 6.40 -21.21
CA LYS A 490 4.10 5.06 -21.80
C LYS A 490 3.36 5.06 -23.13
N ILE A 491 4.06 4.73 -24.20
CA ILE A 491 3.51 4.73 -25.56
C ILE A 491 3.72 3.35 -26.17
N MET A 492 2.65 2.78 -26.71
CA MET A 492 2.75 1.71 -27.69
C MET A 492 2.45 2.28 -29.08
N ILE A 493 3.27 1.93 -30.06
CA ILE A 493 3.09 2.29 -31.46
C ILE A 493 2.94 0.98 -32.24
N VAL A 494 1.70 0.65 -32.58
CA VAL A 494 1.34 -0.51 -33.40
C VAL A 494 1.36 -0.08 -34.86
N ILE A 495 1.95 -0.91 -35.73
CA ILE A 495 2.07 -0.67 -37.16
C ILE A 495 1.70 -1.96 -37.91
N GLY A 496 0.81 -1.88 -38.88
CA GLY A 496 0.39 -3.01 -39.72
C GLY A 496 -0.55 -2.58 -40.85
N ASP A 497 -0.90 -3.51 -41.74
CA ASP A 497 -1.85 -3.27 -42.83
C ASP A 497 -3.06 -4.24 -42.81
N ALA A 498 -3.25 -4.97 -41.70
CA ALA A 498 -4.25 -6.02 -41.52
C ALA A 498 -5.13 -5.86 -40.25
N PRO A 499 -6.41 -6.31 -40.28
CA PRO A 499 -7.30 -6.34 -39.11
C PRO A 499 -6.86 -7.35 -38.03
N ALA A 500 -7.24 -7.10 -36.77
CA ALA A 500 -7.00 -8.06 -35.67
C ALA A 500 -8.04 -9.19 -35.59
N LYS A 501 -7.59 -10.38 -35.21
CA LYS A 501 -8.45 -11.52 -34.83
C LYS A 501 -9.03 -11.34 -33.40
N ASP A 502 -10.36 -11.27 -33.26
CA ASP A 502 -11.06 -11.16 -31.95
C ASP A 502 -12.23 -12.17 -31.82
N PRO A 503 -12.24 -13.07 -30.81
CA PRO A 503 -11.12 -13.39 -29.94
C PRO A 503 -9.98 -14.05 -30.71
N GLU A 504 -8.74 -13.73 -30.37
CA GLU A 504 -7.56 -14.27 -31.03
C GLU A 504 -7.45 -15.79 -30.78
N PRO A 505 -7.26 -16.62 -31.84
CA PRO A 505 -7.04 -18.05 -31.71
C PRO A 505 -5.89 -18.38 -30.75
N VAL A 506 -5.98 -19.55 -30.10
CA VAL A 506 -4.99 -20.10 -29.14
C VAL A 506 -4.82 -19.29 -27.84
N THR A 507 -4.79 -17.96 -27.88
CA THR A 507 -4.55 -17.11 -26.71
C THR A 507 -5.82 -16.72 -25.95
N GLU A 508 -6.99 -16.80 -26.59
CA GLU A 508 -8.29 -16.32 -26.09
C GLU A 508 -8.28 -14.79 -25.79
N LEU A 509 -7.35 -14.02 -26.38
CA LEU A 509 -7.27 -12.56 -26.22
C LEU A 509 -8.41 -11.82 -26.94
N THR A 510 -8.94 -10.79 -26.30
CA THR A 510 -10.00 -9.89 -26.81
C THR A 510 -9.58 -8.42 -26.68
N GLU A 511 -10.27 -7.50 -27.37
CA GLU A 511 -10.09 -6.05 -27.21
C GLU A 511 -10.05 -5.66 -25.72
N GLN A 512 -11.02 -6.16 -24.94
CA GLN A 512 -11.13 -5.90 -23.51
C GLN A 512 -9.86 -6.33 -22.75
N SER A 513 -9.37 -7.55 -22.98
CA SER A 513 -8.16 -8.06 -22.32
C SER A 513 -6.89 -7.26 -22.65
N ILE A 514 -6.88 -6.57 -23.79
CA ILE A 514 -5.82 -5.66 -24.22
C ILE A 514 -5.97 -4.29 -23.56
N VAL A 515 -7.19 -3.74 -23.44
CA VAL A 515 -7.45 -2.51 -22.66
C VAL A 515 -7.08 -2.73 -21.20
N ASP A 516 -7.49 -3.83 -20.57
CA ASP A 516 -7.17 -4.16 -19.19
C ASP A 516 -5.65 -4.29 -18.97
N ALA A 517 -4.94 -4.92 -19.91
CA ALA A 517 -3.48 -5.02 -19.88
C ALA A 517 -2.78 -3.66 -20.09
N ALA A 518 -3.32 -2.81 -20.97
CA ALA A 518 -2.80 -1.48 -21.22
C ALA A 518 -3.01 -0.57 -20.00
N TYR A 519 -4.16 -0.69 -19.34
CA TYR A 519 -4.50 0.02 -18.10
C TYR A 519 -3.68 -0.47 -16.90
N ALA A 520 -3.38 -1.77 -16.81
CA ALA A 520 -2.58 -2.37 -15.73
C ALA A 520 -1.12 -1.86 -15.71
N VAL A 521 -0.61 -1.31 -16.82
CA VAL A 521 0.71 -0.65 -16.86
C VAL A 521 0.65 0.88 -16.62
N ASP A 522 -0.45 1.44 -16.10
CA ASP A 522 -0.62 2.86 -15.74
C ASP A 522 -0.53 3.82 -16.95
N PRO A 523 -1.66 4.02 -17.64
CA PRO A 523 -1.97 3.29 -18.86
C PRO A 523 -0.93 3.49 -19.99
N ALA A 524 -0.59 2.43 -20.70
CA ALA A 524 0.13 2.54 -21.97
C ALA A 524 -0.85 2.99 -23.05
N GLN A 525 -0.61 4.18 -23.62
CA GLN A 525 -1.43 4.70 -24.71
C GLN A 525 -1.09 3.96 -26.01
N ILE A 526 -2.10 3.31 -26.62
CA ILE A 526 -1.93 2.58 -27.87
C ILE A 526 -2.22 3.52 -29.05
N TYR A 527 -1.18 3.81 -29.82
CA TYR A 527 -1.27 4.49 -31.11
C TYR A 527 -1.20 3.43 -32.20
N ILE A 528 -2.10 3.52 -33.19
CA ILE A 528 -2.16 2.58 -34.30
C ILE A 528 -1.89 3.34 -35.59
N ILE A 529 -0.97 2.81 -36.39
CA ILE A 529 -0.56 3.32 -37.69
C ILE A 529 -0.92 2.26 -38.72
N ASP A 530 -2.01 2.52 -39.43
CA ASP A 530 -2.52 1.68 -40.50
C ASP A 530 -1.79 2.03 -41.80
N THR A 531 -1.08 1.04 -42.37
CA THR A 531 -0.33 1.18 -43.63
C THR A 531 -1.04 0.57 -44.85
N SER A 532 -2.32 0.19 -44.74
CA SER A 532 -3.13 -0.29 -45.87
C SER A 532 -3.59 0.84 -46.81
N GLY A 533 -3.74 2.05 -46.27
CA GLY A 533 -4.35 3.20 -46.97
C GLY A 533 -5.87 3.08 -47.16
N HIS A 534 -6.54 2.11 -46.53
CA HIS A 534 -7.99 1.89 -46.64
C HIS A 534 -8.65 1.37 -45.35
N ASP A 535 -8.13 1.79 -44.19
CA ASP A 535 -8.65 1.49 -42.84
C ASP A 535 -8.78 -0.01 -42.49
N ALA A 536 -7.86 -0.86 -42.97
CA ALA A 536 -7.85 -2.29 -42.65
C ALA A 536 -7.80 -2.58 -41.13
N MET A 537 -7.05 -1.79 -40.37
CA MET A 537 -6.93 -1.88 -38.91
C MET A 537 -8.13 -1.23 -38.17
N ALA A 538 -9.24 -0.89 -38.83
CA ALA A 538 -10.40 -0.27 -38.18
C ALA A 538 -11.00 -1.10 -37.03
N SER A 539 -10.83 -2.44 -37.03
CA SER A 539 -11.31 -3.32 -35.96
C SER A 539 -10.66 -3.04 -34.59
N VAL A 540 -9.50 -2.37 -34.57
CA VAL A 540 -8.77 -1.99 -33.34
C VAL A 540 -8.76 -0.48 -33.06
N MET A 541 -9.55 0.31 -33.80
CA MET A 541 -9.64 1.77 -33.61
C MET A 541 -10.10 2.14 -32.19
N SER A 542 -11.03 1.36 -31.63
CA SER A 542 -11.54 1.44 -30.25
C SER A 542 -10.45 1.36 -29.18
N LEU A 543 -9.41 0.54 -29.35
CA LEU A 543 -8.26 0.48 -28.43
C LEU A 543 -7.60 1.85 -28.28
N THR A 544 -7.53 2.63 -29.37
CA THR A 544 -6.86 3.94 -29.35
C THR A 544 -7.66 4.99 -28.58
N GLU A 545 -8.99 4.94 -28.69
CA GLU A 545 -9.88 5.82 -27.92
C GLU A 545 -9.83 5.46 -26.44
N ARG A 546 -10.00 4.17 -26.12
CA ARG A 546 -10.07 3.65 -24.74
C ARG A 546 -8.75 3.83 -24.00
N THR A 547 -7.60 3.59 -24.64
CA THR A 547 -6.28 3.79 -24.01
C THR A 547 -5.78 5.25 -24.08
N GLY A 548 -6.54 6.18 -24.67
CA GLY A 548 -6.15 7.59 -24.79
C GLY A 548 -5.00 7.85 -25.75
N GLY A 549 -4.80 6.96 -26.74
CA GLY A 549 -3.83 7.07 -27.83
C GLY A 549 -4.33 7.91 -29.01
N ALA A 550 -4.22 7.36 -30.23
CA ALA A 550 -4.87 7.80 -31.47
C ALA A 550 -4.71 6.77 -32.60
N TYR A 551 -5.69 6.68 -33.51
CA TYR A 551 -5.62 5.94 -34.77
C TYR A 551 -5.16 6.86 -35.92
N LEU A 552 -4.35 6.33 -36.84
CA LEU A 552 -3.67 7.07 -37.90
C LEU A 552 -3.63 6.23 -39.19
N GLN A 553 -4.17 6.76 -40.29
CA GLN A 553 -4.08 6.13 -41.62
C GLN A 553 -2.94 6.75 -42.43
N ALA A 554 -2.00 5.94 -42.90
CA ALA A 554 -0.92 6.36 -43.79
C ALA A 554 -1.33 6.16 -45.26
N ASP A 555 -1.83 7.24 -45.87
CA ASP A 555 -2.25 7.29 -47.28
C ASP A 555 -1.07 7.39 -48.27
N ASP A 556 0.15 7.60 -47.76
CA ASP A 556 1.37 7.78 -48.55
C ASP A 556 2.61 7.46 -47.68
N ASN A 557 3.52 6.63 -48.21
CA ASN A 557 4.76 6.24 -47.52
C ASN A 557 5.69 7.42 -47.22
N ASP A 558 5.64 8.50 -48.01
CA ASP A 558 6.42 9.72 -47.75
C ASP A 558 5.78 10.58 -46.64
N LYS A 559 4.45 10.50 -46.43
CA LYS A 559 3.73 11.22 -45.35
C LYS A 559 3.75 10.50 -44.01
N LEU A 560 3.98 9.19 -44.01
CA LEU A 560 4.13 8.35 -42.82
C LEU A 560 5.18 8.92 -41.83
N VAL A 561 6.20 9.63 -42.31
CA VAL A 561 7.15 10.39 -41.47
C VAL A 561 6.47 11.51 -40.68
N ASP A 562 5.69 12.35 -41.37
CA ASP A 562 5.13 13.58 -40.82
C ASP A 562 3.93 13.28 -39.92
N GLN A 563 3.07 12.32 -40.29
CA GLN A 563 1.95 11.86 -39.46
C GLN A 563 2.43 11.33 -38.10
N VAL A 564 3.48 10.50 -38.09
CA VAL A 564 3.97 9.92 -36.83
C VAL A 564 4.81 10.91 -36.04
N ASN A 565 5.55 11.83 -36.68
CA ASN A 565 6.14 12.98 -35.99
C ASN A 565 5.06 13.86 -35.32
N ALA A 566 3.99 14.22 -36.04
CA ALA A 566 2.87 14.98 -35.49
C ALA A 566 2.19 14.24 -34.33
N SER A 567 2.08 12.92 -34.42
CA SER A 567 1.52 12.07 -33.37
C SER A 567 2.41 12.05 -32.12
N VAL A 568 3.73 11.88 -32.29
CA VAL A 568 4.73 12.02 -31.22
C VAL A 568 4.68 13.41 -30.59
N GLU A 569 4.52 14.47 -31.37
CA GLU A 569 4.33 15.83 -30.84
C GLU A 569 3.00 15.98 -30.09
N ASN A 570 1.92 15.35 -30.54
CA ASN A 570 0.65 15.30 -29.82
C ASN A 570 0.81 14.58 -28.46
N VAL A 571 1.35 13.35 -28.44
CA VAL A 571 1.56 12.58 -27.18
C VAL A 571 2.40 13.37 -26.19
N THR A 572 3.42 14.06 -26.69
CA THR A 572 4.36 14.76 -25.83
C THR A 572 3.80 16.09 -25.31
N ASN A 573 2.92 16.76 -26.06
CA ASN A 573 2.16 17.94 -25.61
C ASN A 573 0.99 17.62 -24.66
N LYS A 574 0.37 16.42 -24.70
CA LYS A 574 -0.67 16.00 -23.73
C LYS A 574 -0.18 16.20 -22.27
N PRO A 575 -1.05 16.55 -21.30
CA PRO A 575 -0.66 16.64 -19.88
C PRO A 575 -0.11 15.31 -19.34
N ASN A 576 0.49 15.33 -18.15
CA ASN A 576 0.71 14.15 -17.33
C ASN A 576 -0.43 14.05 -16.30
N ALA A 577 -1.26 13.01 -16.45
CA ALA A 577 -2.13 12.55 -15.38
C ALA A 577 -1.32 11.74 -14.37
N TRP A 578 -1.75 11.75 -13.11
CA TRP A 578 -1.17 10.92 -12.04
C TRP A 578 -2.21 10.71 -10.94
N ILE A 579 -2.54 9.46 -10.64
CA ILE A 579 -3.27 9.10 -9.41
C ILE A 579 -2.24 8.72 -8.34
N ASN A 580 -2.40 9.25 -7.14
CA ASN A 580 -1.61 8.85 -5.98
C ASN A 580 -2.19 7.55 -5.38
N ARG A 581 -1.32 6.58 -5.08
CA ARG A 581 -1.58 5.28 -4.38
C ARG A 581 -2.66 4.38 -5.02
N GLN A 582 -2.78 3.16 -4.48
CA GLN A 582 -3.93 2.27 -4.69
C GLN A 582 -5.00 2.60 -3.63
N TYR A 583 -6.25 2.20 -3.87
CA TYR A 583 -7.38 2.50 -2.99
C TYR A 583 -8.07 1.22 -2.50
N VAL A 584 -8.40 1.22 -1.22
CA VAL A 584 -9.13 0.17 -0.52
C VAL A 584 -10.16 0.89 0.34
N ALA A 585 -11.44 0.50 0.26
CA ALA A 585 -12.55 1.19 0.93
C ALA A 585 -13.54 0.18 1.51
N LYS A 586 -14.16 0.54 2.64
CA LYS A 586 -15.40 -0.10 3.07
C LYS A 586 -16.60 0.46 2.31
N ILE A 587 -17.65 -0.32 2.10
CA ILE A 587 -18.96 0.23 1.71
C ILE A 587 -19.41 1.26 2.77
N GLY A 588 -19.70 2.48 2.32
CA GLY A 588 -20.05 3.62 3.16
C GLY A 588 -18.87 4.52 3.56
N ASP A 589 -17.62 4.08 3.37
CA ASP A 589 -16.46 4.92 3.64
C ASP A 589 -16.30 6.04 2.61
N THR A 590 -15.66 7.13 3.04
CA THR A 590 -15.36 8.29 2.21
C THR A 590 -13.85 8.48 2.08
N LEU A 591 -13.31 8.25 0.88
CA LEU A 591 -11.89 8.41 0.59
C LEU A 591 -11.60 9.73 -0.12
N GLU A 592 -10.42 10.30 0.15
CA GLU A 592 -9.88 11.43 -0.61
C GLU A 592 -9.12 10.89 -1.84
N LEU A 593 -9.76 10.98 -3.02
CA LEU A 593 -9.15 10.70 -4.31
C LEU A 593 -8.18 11.82 -4.68
N ASP A 594 -7.01 11.46 -5.19
CA ASP A 594 -5.81 12.30 -5.15
C ASP A 594 -5.05 12.29 -6.48
N GLY A 595 -5.30 13.32 -7.29
CA GLY A 595 -4.68 13.59 -8.58
C GLY A 595 -3.48 14.56 -8.50
N ALA A 596 -2.96 14.85 -7.30
CA ALA A 596 -2.07 16.00 -7.04
C ALA A 596 -0.69 15.95 -7.71
N GLY A 597 -0.29 14.79 -8.23
CA GLY A 597 0.90 14.64 -9.06
C GLY A 597 0.74 15.18 -10.49
N SER A 598 -0.49 15.45 -10.94
CA SER A 598 -0.77 15.80 -12.35
C SER A 598 -0.25 17.20 -12.73
N TYR A 599 0.25 17.35 -13.97
CA TYR A 599 0.79 18.61 -14.49
C TYR A 599 0.74 18.72 -16.01
N SER A 600 0.84 19.94 -16.56
CA SER A 600 1.07 20.16 -17.99
C SER A 600 2.28 21.06 -18.24
N ALA A 601 2.98 20.83 -19.34
CA ALA A 601 4.02 21.73 -19.87
C ALA A 601 3.45 22.85 -20.78
N ASN A 602 2.17 22.77 -21.13
CA ASN A 602 1.44 23.74 -21.95
C ASN A 602 0.52 24.66 -21.13
N GLY A 603 0.41 24.45 -19.82
CA GLY A 603 -0.43 25.28 -18.95
C GLY A 603 -0.66 24.70 -17.57
N LYS A 604 -1.80 25.02 -16.97
CA LYS A 604 -2.26 24.40 -15.71
C LYS A 604 -3.25 23.28 -16.03
N ILE A 605 -3.34 22.27 -15.16
CA ILE A 605 -4.54 21.42 -15.12
C ILE A 605 -5.72 22.29 -14.64
N VAL A 606 -6.85 22.20 -15.33
CA VAL A 606 -8.06 23.00 -15.06
C VAL A 606 -9.30 22.14 -14.78
N LYS A 607 -9.25 20.85 -15.11
CA LYS A 607 -10.30 19.87 -14.86
C LYS A 607 -9.68 18.54 -14.44
N TYR A 608 -10.24 17.93 -13.41
CA TYR A 608 -10.03 16.54 -13.02
C TYR A 608 -11.38 15.84 -13.15
N GLU A 609 -11.39 14.66 -13.75
CA GLU A 609 -12.57 13.86 -14.02
C GLU A 609 -12.27 12.43 -13.58
N TRP A 610 -13.06 11.88 -12.67
CA TRP A 610 -12.91 10.51 -12.18
C TRP A 610 -14.08 9.66 -12.67
N ASP A 611 -13.73 8.51 -13.23
CA ASP A 611 -14.57 7.33 -13.49
C ASP A 611 -14.23 6.35 -12.36
N VAL A 612 -15.23 5.97 -11.55
CA VAL A 612 -15.02 5.27 -10.27
C VAL A 612 -15.56 3.84 -10.20
N ASP A 613 -16.35 3.41 -11.19
CA ASP A 613 -16.81 2.02 -11.34
C ASP A 613 -16.50 1.39 -12.72
N GLN A 614 -15.65 2.05 -13.52
CA GLN A 614 -15.07 1.58 -14.78
C GLN A 614 -16.10 1.34 -15.91
N ASP A 615 -17.29 1.98 -15.86
CA ASP A 615 -18.28 1.93 -16.94
C ASP A 615 -17.91 2.82 -18.16
N GLY A 616 -16.92 3.70 -18.02
CA GLY A 616 -16.44 4.64 -19.04
C GLY A 616 -17.05 6.04 -18.96
N VAL A 617 -18.00 6.27 -18.06
CA VAL A 617 -18.57 7.58 -17.71
C VAL A 617 -17.78 8.16 -16.52
N TYR A 618 -17.65 9.49 -16.49
CA TYR A 618 -16.87 10.18 -15.46
C TYR A 618 -17.82 10.81 -14.42
N ASP A 619 -18.06 10.07 -13.33
CA ASP A 619 -18.94 10.43 -12.20
C ASP A 619 -18.60 11.77 -11.54
N VAL A 620 -17.31 12.03 -11.33
CA VAL A 620 -16.84 13.12 -10.46
C VAL A 620 -16.01 14.11 -11.25
N THR A 621 -16.45 15.36 -11.34
CA THR A 621 -15.69 16.45 -11.96
C THR A 621 -15.30 17.53 -10.93
N THR A 622 -14.02 17.91 -10.88
CA THR A 622 -13.51 18.99 -10.02
C THR A 622 -12.52 19.92 -10.73
N ASP A 623 -12.33 21.11 -10.15
CA ASP A 623 -11.27 22.09 -10.49
C ASP A 623 -10.00 21.92 -9.64
N LYS A 624 -9.98 20.91 -8.75
CA LYS A 624 -8.95 20.65 -7.74
C LYS A 624 -8.46 19.20 -7.78
N PRO A 625 -7.18 18.96 -7.45
CA PRO A 625 -6.58 17.63 -7.46
C PRO A 625 -7.09 16.68 -6.36
N PHE A 626 -7.73 17.20 -5.31
CA PHE A 626 -8.28 16.39 -4.22
C PHE A 626 -9.81 16.43 -4.25
N VAL A 627 -10.46 15.27 -4.14
CA VAL A 627 -11.92 15.16 -4.00
C VAL A 627 -12.29 14.02 -3.06
N ASN A 628 -13.26 14.26 -2.17
CA ASN A 628 -13.81 13.20 -1.33
C ASN A 628 -14.94 12.49 -2.07
N TYR A 629 -14.89 11.16 -2.14
CA TYR A 629 -15.95 10.33 -2.71
C TYR A 629 -16.35 9.23 -1.72
N THR A 630 -17.65 8.92 -1.68
CA THR A 630 -18.23 7.91 -0.78
C THR A 630 -18.69 6.70 -1.59
N PHE A 631 -18.07 5.55 -1.39
CA PHE A 631 -18.43 4.33 -2.11
C PHE A 631 -19.66 3.67 -1.48
N THR A 632 -20.62 3.24 -2.31
CA THR A 632 -21.95 2.77 -1.85
C THR A 632 -22.35 1.38 -2.35
N LYS A 633 -21.41 0.68 -3.00
CA LYS A 633 -21.52 -0.68 -3.53
C LYS A 633 -20.14 -1.34 -3.45
N GLU A 634 -20.09 -2.66 -3.49
CA GLU A 634 -18.86 -3.40 -3.81
C GLU A 634 -18.37 -3.04 -5.22
N PHE A 635 -17.06 -2.97 -5.40
CA PHE A 635 -16.40 -2.78 -6.68
C PHE A 635 -14.95 -3.27 -6.61
N SER A 636 -14.48 -3.95 -7.66
CA SER A 636 -13.12 -4.48 -7.77
C SER A 636 -12.63 -4.27 -9.19
N GLY A 637 -11.72 -3.31 -9.36
CA GLY A 637 -11.35 -2.84 -10.71
C GLY A 637 -10.40 -1.65 -10.69
N LEU A 638 -10.54 -0.76 -11.67
CA LEU A 638 -9.62 0.35 -11.90
C LEU A 638 -10.30 1.72 -11.79
N LEU A 639 -9.92 2.45 -10.75
CA LEU A 639 -10.20 3.88 -10.62
C LEU A 639 -9.44 4.65 -11.71
N THR A 640 -10.17 5.43 -12.51
CA THR A 640 -9.65 6.10 -13.70
C THR A 640 -9.77 7.62 -13.56
N LEU A 641 -8.67 8.34 -13.80
CA LEU A 641 -8.58 9.81 -13.74
C LEU A 641 -8.22 10.37 -15.11
N ARG A 642 -9.11 11.16 -15.71
CA ARG A 642 -8.80 12.05 -16.82
C ARG A 642 -8.50 13.47 -16.29
N VAL A 643 -7.40 14.05 -16.75
CA VAL A 643 -7.08 15.47 -16.50
C VAL A 643 -7.13 16.25 -17.80
N THR A 644 -7.68 17.47 -17.75
CA THR A 644 -7.67 18.44 -18.86
C THR A 644 -6.82 19.64 -18.49
N ASP A 645 -5.93 20.08 -19.38
CA ASP A 645 -5.14 21.29 -19.20
C ASP A 645 -5.77 22.55 -19.84
N SER A 646 -5.21 23.72 -19.54
CA SER A 646 -5.71 25.01 -20.04
C SER A 646 -5.55 25.24 -21.54
N SER A 647 -5.00 24.29 -22.30
CA SER A 647 -5.02 24.26 -23.77
C SER A 647 -6.09 23.33 -24.34
N GLY A 648 -6.83 22.61 -23.48
CA GLY A 648 -7.85 21.64 -23.87
C GLY A 648 -7.32 20.23 -24.11
N LEU A 649 -6.01 20.00 -23.95
CA LEU A 649 -5.41 18.67 -24.08
C LEU A 649 -5.70 17.82 -22.85
N THR A 650 -5.99 16.54 -23.08
CA THR A 650 -6.33 15.55 -22.05
C THR A 650 -5.29 14.45 -21.91
N ASN A 651 -5.25 13.82 -20.74
CA ASN A 651 -4.57 12.53 -20.52
C ASN A 651 -5.26 11.76 -19.39
N VAL A 652 -5.07 10.44 -19.35
CA VAL A 652 -5.65 9.50 -18.38
C VAL A 652 -4.54 8.87 -17.52
N ALA A 653 -4.82 8.61 -16.25
CA ALA A 653 -4.05 7.76 -15.35
C ALA A 653 -4.99 6.79 -14.62
N THR A 654 -4.48 5.66 -14.15
CA THR A 654 -5.26 4.54 -13.61
C THR A 654 -4.62 3.99 -12.34
N THR A 655 -5.42 3.41 -11.45
CA THR A 655 -4.94 2.67 -10.27
C THR A 655 -5.97 1.63 -9.84
N THR A 656 -5.59 0.62 -9.06
CA THR A 656 -6.56 -0.36 -8.54
C THR A 656 -7.40 0.25 -7.41
N LEU A 657 -8.68 -0.09 -7.42
CA LEU A 657 -9.65 0.20 -6.37
C LEU A 657 -10.37 -1.09 -5.99
N THR A 658 -10.35 -1.41 -4.71
CA THR A 658 -11.23 -2.41 -4.08
C THR A 658 -12.17 -1.72 -3.12
N VAL A 659 -13.46 -2.08 -3.18
CA VAL A 659 -14.48 -1.70 -2.21
C VAL A 659 -15.16 -2.98 -1.73
N SER A 660 -15.02 -3.28 -0.43
CA SER A 660 -15.56 -4.48 0.21
C SER A 660 -16.53 -4.13 1.35
N ASP A 661 -17.29 -5.11 1.82
CA ASP A 661 -18.22 -4.93 2.95
C ASP A 661 -17.50 -4.58 4.27
N ASP A 662 -16.25 -5.00 4.43
CA ASP A 662 -15.48 -4.92 5.67
C ASP A 662 -14.45 -3.77 5.71
N GLY A 663 -13.82 -3.44 4.57
CA GLY A 663 -12.82 -2.38 4.39
C GLY A 663 -11.42 -2.87 3.96
N ASP A 664 -11.32 -4.08 3.42
CA ASP A 664 -10.10 -4.85 3.17
C ASP A 664 -9.84 -5.09 1.64
N GLU A 665 -8.74 -5.77 1.27
CA GLU A 665 -8.33 -5.96 -0.13
C GLU A 665 -9.10 -7.10 -0.87
N HIS A 666 -10.13 -7.71 -0.27
CA HIS A 666 -10.86 -8.88 -0.79
C HIS A 666 -12.36 -8.67 -1.00
N GLU A 667 -12.92 -9.37 -2.00
CA GLU A 667 -14.35 -9.40 -2.28
C GLU A 667 -15.05 -10.48 -1.44
N ARG A 668 -16.31 -10.24 -1.03
CA ARG A 668 -17.06 -11.07 -0.07
C ARG A 668 -17.17 -12.56 -0.43
N GLU A 669 -17.04 -12.93 -1.71
CA GLU A 669 -17.09 -14.34 -2.15
C GLU A 669 -15.73 -15.08 -2.12
N PHE A 670 -14.62 -14.37 -1.90
CA PHE A 670 -13.26 -14.94 -1.80
C PHE A 670 -12.55 -14.67 -0.46
N ASP A 671 -13.16 -13.82 0.36
CA ASP A 671 -12.77 -13.47 1.71
C ASP A 671 -13.15 -14.57 2.73
N ASN A 672 -12.26 -14.87 3.68
CA ASN A 672 -12.53 -15.78 4.81
C ASN A 672 -13.02 -15.08 6.09
N CYS A 673 -13.06 -13.75 6.14
CA CYS A 673 -13.78 -12.97 7.16
C CYS A 673 -14.70 -11.85 6.60
N PRO A 674 -15.76 -12.18 5.82
CA PRO A 674 -16.69 -11.27 5.12
C PRO A 674 -17.27 -10.02 5.80
N ASP A 675 -17.04 -9.83 7.10
CA ASP A 675 -17.53 -8.71 7.91
C ASP A 675 -16.42 -8.10 8.82
N VAL A 676 -15.15 -8.60 8.75
CA VAL A 676 -14.03 -8.29 9.67
C VAL A 676 -12.65 -8.28 8.97
N ALA A 677 -12.21 -7.09 8.55
CA ALA A 677 -10.96 -6.82 7.80
C ALA A 677 -9.73 -7.64 8.22
N ASN A 678 -9.32 -8.57 7.33
CA ASN A 678 -8.10 -9.36 7.45
C ASN A 678 -7.32 -9.49 6.10
N PRO A 679 -6.65 -8.42 5.61
CA PRO A 679 -6.01 -8.41 4.28
C PRO A 679 -4.88 -9.43 4.03
N ASP A 680 -4.44 -10.15 5.07
CA ASP A 680 -3.48 -11.25 4.93
C ASP A 680 -4.15 -12.63 4.77
N GLN A 681 -5.47 -12.69 4.94
CA GLN A 681 -6.34 -13.87 4.87
C GLN A 681 -5.78 -15.01 5.72
N ALA A 682 -5.29 -14.67 6.91
CA ALA A 682 -4.76 -15.63 7.87
C ALA A 682 -5.84 -16.66 8.23
N ASP A 683 -5.44 -17.93 8.18
CA ASP A 683 -6.24 -19.14 8.44
C ASP A 683 -5.27 -20.22 8.93
N TYR A 684 -5.10 -20.28 10.25
CA TYR A 684 -4.06 -21.05 10.91
C TYR A 684 -4.33 -22.54 10.89
N ASP A 685 -5.60 -22.98 11.02
CA ASP A 685 -5.99 -24.38 11.11
C ASP A 685 -6.43 -24.99 9.75
N LYS A 686 -6.95 -24.16 8.84
CA LYS A 686 -7.50 -24.47 7.49
C LYS A 686 -8.92 -25.06 7.48
N ASP A 687 -9.79 -24.63 8.38
CA ASP A 687 -11.24 -24.87 8.28
C ASP A 687 -11.93 -24.02 7.18
N GLY A 688 -11.41 -22.81 6.92
CA GLY A 688 -11.87 -21.87 5.89
C GLY A 688 -12.49 -20.57 6.41
N ILE A 689 -12.57 -20.38 7.72
CA ILE A 689 -12.82 -19.11 8.42
C ILE A 689 -11.47 -18.46 8.71
N GLY A 690 -11.39 -17.13 8.71
CA GLY A 690 -10.13 -16.42 9.00
C GLY A 690 -9.86 -16.22 10.49
N ASP A 691 -8.58 -16.20 10.87
CA ASP A 691 -8.05 -15.99 12.24
C ASP A 691 -8.65 -14.75 12.95
N ALA A 692 -9.11 -13.76 12.19
CA ALA A 692 -9.64 -12.49 12.70
C ALA A 692 -11.13 -12.54 13.11
N CYS A 693 -11.89 -13.50 12.57
CA CYS A 693 -13.33 -13.66 12.79
C CYS A 693 -13.70 -15.02 13.40
N ASP A 694 -12.80 -16.00 13.37
CA ASP A 694 -13.02 -17.27 14.05
C ASP A 694 -12.97 -17.15 15.59
N SER A 695 -13.73 -18.01 16.23
CA SER A 695 -13.84 -18.18 17.68
C SER A 695 -12.90 -19.23 18.27
N ASP A 696 -12.32 -20.14 17.46
CA ASP A 696 -11.32 -21.12 17.91
C ASP A 696 -10.18 -21.32 16.86
N PRO A 697 -9.38 -20.27 16.55
CA PRO A 697 -8.46 -20.19 15.39
C PRO A 697 -7.20 -21.07 15.49
N GLY A 698 -7.32 -22.29 16.03
CA GLY A 698 -6.30 -23.34 16.02
C GLY A 698 -5.01 -23.07 16.79
N TYR A 699 -4.81 -21.87 17.36
CA TYR A 699 -3.60 -21.48 18.11
C TYR A 699 -3.33 -22.35 19.36
N LEU A 700 -4.22 -23.27 19.72
CA LEU A 700 -4.20 -24.05 20.96
C LEU A 700 -3.58 -25.46 20.85
N GLU A 701 -2.50 -25.64 20.07
CA GLU A 701 -1.59 -26.78 20.33
C GLU A 701 -0.07 -26.49 20.30
N GLU A 702 0.41 -25.25 20.14
CA GLU A 702 1.83 -24.92 20.40
C GLU A 702 2.07 -23.61 21.19
N TYR A 703 2.76 -23.76 22.33
CA TYR A 703 3.36 -22.74 23.21
C TYR A 703 2.46 -21.81 24.06
N GLY A 704 2.61 -21.95 25.39
CA GLY A 704 2.47 -20.83 26.33
C GLY A 704 1.63 -21.15 27.57
N TYR A 705 0.32 -21.02 27.44
CA TYR A 705 -0.60 -20.80 28.56
C TYR A 705 -0.56 -21.90 29.63
N TYR A 706 -0.68 -23.17 29.25
CA TYR A 706 -0.65 -24.29 30.19
C TYR A 706 0.73 -24.50 30.85
N GLN A 707 1.83 -24.20 30.15
CA GLN A 707 3.18 -24.29 30.72
C GLN A 707 3.44 -23.17 31.73
N MET A 708 2.90 -21.96 31.52
CA MET A 708 2.90 -20.92 32.56
C MET A 708 2.09 -21.34 33.78
N LEU A 709 0.86 -21.88 33.60
CA LEU A 709 0.03 -22.33 34.72
C LEU A 709 0.66 -23.50 35.51
N GLU A 710 1.39 -24.40 34.86
CA GLU A 710 2.20 -25.41 35.56
C GLU A 710 3.43 -24.80 36.24
N TYR A 711 4.13 -23.86 35.61
CA TYR A 711 5.28 -23.16 36.21
C TYR A 711 4.85 -22.40 37.48
N GLU A 712 3.75 -21.66 37.43
CA GLU A 712 3.17 -20.93 38.57
C GLU A 712 2.71 -21.88 39.69
N LYS A 713 2.00 -22.96 39.37
CA LYS A 713 1.67 -24.03 40.34
C LYS A 713 2.92 -24.64 40.98
N ASN A 714 4.01 -24.78 40.23
CA ASN A 714 5.28 -25.32 40.71
C ASN A 714 6.17 -24.30 41.43
N GLN A 715 5.92 -22.99 41.29
CA GLN A 715 6.53 -21.94 42.11
C GLN A 715 5.75 -21.74 43.42
N ALA A 716 4.41 -21.72 43.38
CA ALA A 716 3.57 -21.66 44.58
C ALA A 716 3.90 -22.80 45.56
N LYS A 717 4.01 -24.05 45.06
CA LYS A 717 4.46 -25.21 45.84
C LYS A 717 5.87 -25.07 46.44
N LYS A 718 6.76 -24.25 45.85
CA LYS A 718 8.11 -24.02 46.37
C LYS A 718 8.13 -23.00 47.50
N ASP A 719 7.26 -21.99 47.47
CA ASP A 719 7.23 -20.98 48.54
C ASP A 719 6.50 -21.49 49.80
N ASP A 720 5.51 -22.37 49.68
CA ASP A 720 5.02 -23.15 50.83
C ASP A 720 6.13 -24.04 51.43
N SER A 721 6.98 -24.67 50.60
CA SER A 721 8.06 -25.53 51.09
C SER A 721 9.21 -24.81 51.81
N LYS A 722 9.26 -23.47 51.79
CA LYS A 722 10.30 -22.68 52.48
C LYS A 722 10.00 -22.43 53.96
N LYS A 723 8.85 -22.87 54.48
CA LYS A 723 8.41 -22.60 55.85
C LYS A 723 8.70 -23.69 56.89
N GLU A 724 9.52 -24.70 56.59
CA GLU A 724 9.92 -25.67 57.62
C GLU A 724 11.35 -26.24 57.53
N ASN A 725 11.89 -26.51 58.72
CA ASN A 725 13.07 -27.33 59.05
C ASN A 725 14.44 -27.01 58.43
N THR A 726 15.18 -26.17 59.15
CA THR A 726 16.63 -26.29 59.33
C THR A 726 17.09 -27.69 59.77
N ASN A 727 18.01 -28.37 59.04
CA ASN A 727 19.22 -28.97 59.63
C ASN A 727 20.22 -29.65 58.66
N ARG A 728 21.49 -29.72 59.12
CA ARG A 728 22.59 -30.67 58.76
C ARG A 728 23.05 -30.89 57.29
N LYS A 729 24.14 -30.17 56.96
CA LYS A 729 25.46 -30.66 56.46
C LYS A 729 25.56 -31.75 55.35
N SER A 730 26.25 -31.35 54.25
CA SER A 730 27.45 -31.99 53.64
C SER A 730 27.28 -33.35 52.94
N VAL A 731 27.58 -33.50 51.64
CA VAL A 731 28.94 -33.62 51.04
C VAL A 731 28.91 -33.33 49.51
N ASN A 732 30.09 -33.08 48.91
CA ASN A 732 30.33 -32.76 47.49
C ASN A 732 29.77 -33.74 46.45
N VAL A 733 29.52 -33.22 45.24
CA VAL A 733 29.54 -33.96 43.97
C VAL A 733 30.64 -33.38 43.08
N ALA A 734 31.33 -34.23 42.31
CA ALA A 734 32.34 -33.81 41.32
C ALA A 734 31.85 -34.08 39.88
N SER A 735 32.29 -33.26 38.94
CA SER A 735 32.02 -33.36 37.49
C SER A 735 32.55 -34.68 36.89
N ASN A 736 32.15 -35.15 35.70
CA ASN A 736 32.33 -34.47 34.41
C ASN A 736 31.74 -35.27 33.21
N ASN A 737 31.55 -34.58 32.07
CA ASN A 737 31.56 -35.09 30.67
C ASN A 737 30.45 -36.06 30.20
N LYS A 738 29.80 -35.90 29.02
CA LYS A 738 30.27 -35.90 27.60
C LYS A 738 30.68 -37.31 27.10
N VAL A 739 30.38 -37.78 25.87
CA VAL A 739 29.90 -37.13 24.62
C VAL A 739 29.29 -38.14 23.62
N ASN A 740 28.46 -37.69 22.64
CA ASN A 740 28.01 -38.33 21.37
C ASN A 740 27.41 -39.77 21.42
N GLY A 741 26.51 -40.23 20.53
CA GLY A 741 25.90 -39.69 19.30
C GLY A 741 25.85 -40.79 18.21
N GLY A 742 24.78 -40.92 17.41
CA GLY A 742 24.74 -41.85 16.26
C GLY A 742 23.38 -42.41 15.81
N ASP A 743 22.87 -41.88 14.69
CA ASP A 743 21.99 -42.50 13.69
C ASP A 743 20.57 -43.06 14.02
N LYS A 744 19.89 -43.54 12.96
CA LYS A 744 18.43 -43.44 12.76
C LYS A 744 17.71 -44.75 12.39
N LYS A 745 16.38 -44.71 12.60
CA LYS A 745 15.25 -45.41 11.93
C LYS A 745 14.67 -46.71 12.53
N LYS A 746 13.37 -46.56 12.83
CA LYS A 746 12.25 -47.51 12.67
C LYS A 746 12.12 -48.74 13.58
N ILE A 747 11.29 -48.55 14.62
CA ILE A 747 10.04 -49.29 14.88
C ILE A 747 10.12 -50.83 14.89
N ALA A 748 9.91 -51.38 16.08
CA ALA A 748 9.09 -52.57 16.28
C ALA A 748 8.22 -52.37 17.54
N THR A 749 6.97 -52.82 17.49
CA THR A 749 5.99 -52.73 18.59
C THR A 749 5.95 -54.03 19.38
N MET A 750 5.70 -53.96 20.70
CA MET A 750 4.80 -54.92 21.34
C MET A 750 4.25 -54.42 22.69
N ASP A 751 3.06 -54.92 23.03
CA ASP A 751 2.32 -54.62 24.25
C ASP A 751 2.55 -55.72 25.31
N SER A 752 2.32 -55.39 26.58
CA SER A 752 2.51 -56.27 27.74
C SER A 752 1.17 -56.55 28.42
N GLY A 753 0.49 -57.60 27.98
CA GLY A 753 -0.93 -57.81 28.30
C GLY A 753 -1.25 -58.29 29.72
N GLY A 754 -2.54 -58.16 30.06
CA GLY A 754 -3.20 -59.03 31.04
C GLY A 754 -3.20 -60.50 30.57
N LYS A 755 -3.45 -61.42 31.49
CA LYS A 755 -3.19 -62.86 31.30
C LYS A 755 -4.30 -63.63 30.53
N ASP A 756 -3.91 -64.82 30.10
CA ASP A 756 -4.75 -66.01 29.85
C ASP A 756 -5.50 -66.14 28.51
N VAL A 757 -4.70 -66.22 27.45
CA VAL A 757 -4.76 -67.21 26.33
C VAL A 757 -6.02 -68.10 26.21
N LYS A 758 -6.73 -67.99 25.07
CA LYS A 758 -6.96 -69.14 24.14
C LYS A 758 -7.41 -68.71 22.74
N LEU A 759 -7.18 -69.60 21.76
CA LEU A 759 -7.43 -69.43 20.33
C LEU A 759 -8.73 -70.15 19.91
N GLN A 760 -9.48 -69.61 18.94
CA GLN A 760 -9.78 -70.30 17.68
C GLN A 760 -10.31 -69.34 16.58
N GLU A 761 -10.71 -69.88 15.43
CA GLU A 761 -10.61 -69.24 14.11
C GLU A 761 -11.94 -68.83 13.44
N ASN A 762 -11.80 -68.05 12.35
CA ASN A 762 -12.65 -68.00 11.14
C ASN A 762 -14.07 -67.38 11.20
N GLY A 763 -14.50 -66.87 10.04
CA GLY A 763 -15.91 -66.66 9.68
C GLY A 763 -16.32 -65.19 9.48
N GLY A 764 -16.14 -64.64 8.28
CA GLY A 764 -16.64 -63.30 7.94
C GLY A 764 -18.04 -63.31 7.31
N VAL A 765 -18.32 -62.25 6.53
CA VAL A 765 -19.33 -62.16 5.44
C VAL A 765 -20.76 -61.71 5.84
N ASN A 766 -21.23 -60.67 5.13
CA ASN A 766 -22.62 -60.30 4.81
C ASN A 766 -23.57 -59.67 5.87
N GLU A 767 -24.57 -58.84 5.49
CA GLU A 767 -24.75 -57.90 4.35
C GLU A 767 -26.05 -57.05 4.52
N VAL A 768 -26.32 -56.12 3.59
CA VAL A 768 -27.67 -55.84 3.00
C VAL A 768 -28.78 -55.16 3.84
N LYS A 769 -29.08 -53.90 3.43
CA LYS A 769 -30.41 -53.31 3.13
C LYS A 769 -31.42 -53.03 4.28
N LEU A 770 -32.39 -52.10 4.15
CA LEU A 770 -32.54 -50.84 3.37
C LEU A 770 -33.84 -50.13 3.85
N ARG A 771 -34.00 -48.84 3.50
CA ARG A 771 -35.28 -48.12 3.26
C ARG A 771 -36.18 -47.80 4.49
N GLU A 772 -36.52 -46.52 4.69
CA GLU A 772 -37.78 -45.81 4.30
C GLU A 772 -38.93 -46.01 5.34
N ALA A 773 -39.76 -45.00 5.69
CA ALA A 773 -39.71 -43.55 5.44
C ALA A 773 -40.68 -42.76 6.37
N GLN A 774 -40.41 -41.45 6.51
CA GLN A 774 -41.35 -40.31 6.68
C GLN A 774 -42.45 -40.26 7.78
N GLY A 775 -42.38 -39.17 8.58
CA GLY A 775 -43.54 -38.39 9.08
C GLY A 775 -44.15 -38.80 10.44
N LYS A 776 -44.98 -37.96 11.10
CA LYS A 776 -45.20 -36.49 11.05
C LYS A 776 -46.08 -36.06 12.27
N SER A 777 -46.17 -34.76 12.60
CA SER A 777 -46.99 -34.12 13.69
C SER A 777 -46.61 -34.56 15.13
N GLU A 778 -46.52 -33.69 16.17
CA GLU A 778 -47.46 -32.67 16.71
C GLU A 778 -48.71 -33.34 17.36
N ASP A 779 -49.23 -32.98 18.55
CA ASP A 779 -49.08 -31.78 19.40
C ASP A 779 -49.60 -32.00 20.87
N ASN A 780 -49.45 -30.99 21.75
CA ASN A 780 -50.25 -30.63 22.96
C ASN A 780 -50.21 -31.40 24.32
N ASN A 781 -49.90 -30.63 25.40
CA ASN A 781 -50.65 -30.34 26.67
C ASN A 781 -51.51 -31.42 27.39
N GLU A 782 -51.71 -31.48 28.72
CA GLU A 782 -51.40 -30.67 29.95
C GLU A 782 -51.28 -31.69 31.15
N GLY A 783 -51.01 -31.42 32.44
CA GLY A 783 -50.84 -30.20 33.26
C GLY A 783 -51.05 -30.46 34.78
N LYS A 784 -50.94 -29.41 35.63
CA LYS A 784 -51.16 -29.36 37.12
C LYS A 784 -50.16 -30.17 37.97
N ASN A 785 -49.79 -29.83 39.22
CA ASN A 785 -49.94 -28.65 40.11
C ASN A 785 -48.86 -28.78 41.23
N GLY A 786 -48.33 -27.76 41.93
CA GLY A 786 -48.48 -26.29 41.81
C GLY A 786 -48.20 -25.56 43.15
N SER A 787 -47.67 -24.33 43.14
CA SER A 787 -47.60 -23.38 44.30
C SER A 787 -47.27 -21.92 43.88
N SER A 788 -47.49 -20.91 44.75
CA SER A 788 -47.43 -19.45 44.46
C SER A 788 -46.06 -18.81 44.78
N TRP A 789 -45.51 -17.75 44.14
CA TRP A 789 -45.97 -16.64 43.25
C TRP A 789 -46.38 -15.31 43.96
N PHE A 790 -46.06 -14.17 43.30
CA PHE A 790 -46.14 -12.72 43.66
C PHE A 790 -45.28 -12.15 44.81
N GLY A 791 -44.61 -10.98 44.58
CA GLY A 791 -44.24 -10.05 45.68
C GLY A 791 -42.92 -9.23 45.65
N ILE A 792 -42.84 -8.17 44.83
CA ILE A 792 -42.26 -6.81 45.07
C ILE A 792 -41.21 -6.53 46.21
N ALA A 793 -40.13 -5.82 45.82
CA ALA A 793 -39.31 -4.79 46.54
C ALA A 793 -38.15 -5.09 47.54
N ALA A 794 -37.03 -4.36 47.31
CA ALA A 794 -36.17 -3.58 48.26
C ALA A 794 -35.36 -4.26 49.39
N ALA A 795 -34.31 -3.66 50.00
CA ALA A 795 -33.28 -2.66 49.60
C ALA A 795 -32.26 -2.44 50.78
N VAL A 796 -31.30 -1.50 50.63
CA VAL A 796 -30.38 -0.94 51.67
C VAL A 796 -29.21 -1.85 52.09
N GLY A 797 -27.97 -1.38 52.28
CA GLY A 797 -27.35 -0.05 52.14
C GLY A 797 -25.80 -0.15 52.27
N MET A 798 -24.99 0.92 52.17
CA MET A 798 -25.28 2.36 52.17
C MET A 798 -24.49 3.12 51.08
N VAL A 799 -24.92 4.36 50.80
CA VAL A 799 -24.20 5.37 49.99
C VAL A 799 -24.00 6.62 50.86
N ALA A 800 -22.84 7.29 50.71
CA ALA A 800 -22.62 8.63 51.27
C ALA A 800 -23.08 9.71 50.28
N VAL A 801 -23.74 10.76 50.77
CA VAL A 801 -24.57 11.66 49.95
C VAL A 801 -23.85 12.97 49.59
N SER A 802 -24.12 13.49 48.39
CA SER A 802 -24.16 14.93 48.11
C SER A 802 -25.14 15.22 46.97
N VAL A 803 -26.05 16.18 47.17
CA VAL A 803 -27.11 16.57 46.23
C VAL A 803 -27.17 18.09 46.15
N VAL A 804 -27.19 18.66 44.93
CA VAL A 804 -27.72 20.01 44.69
C VAL A 804 -28.63 20.02 43.46
N THR A 805 -29.92 20.11 43.77
CA THR A 805 -31.10 20.49 43.00
C THR A 805 -30.91 21.17 41.63
N ILE A 806 -31.59 20.64 40.60
CA ILE A 806 -31.89 21.33 39.33
C ILE A 806 -33.10 22.26 39.52
N ALA A 807 -33.04 23.48 38.95
CA ALA A 807 -34.17 24.41 38.92
C ALA A 807 -34.48 24.89 37.48
N ILE A 808 -35.14 24.04 36.68
CA ILE A 808 -35.65 24.43 35.35
C ILE A 808 -36.93 25.27 35.53
N LYS A 809 -36.91 26.51 35.02
CA LYS A 809 -38.04 27.44 35.13
C LYS A 809 -38.73 27.59 33.77
N VAL A 810 -39.78 26.81 33.54
CA VAL A 810 -40.60 26.86 32.33
C VAL A 810 -41.38 28.17 32.26
N TYR A 811 -41.39 28.83 31.09
CA TYR A 811 -42.41 29.80 30.68
C TYR A 811 -42.86 29.47 29.24
N PRO A 812 -44.11 29.78 28.86
CA PRO A 812 -44.81 29.07 27.79
C PRO A 812 -44.59 29.66 26.39
N ALA A 813 -44.71 28.81 25.37
CA ALA A 813 -44.84 29.23 23.99
C ALA A 813 -46.26 29.72 23.69
N ASN A 814 -46.43 30.96 23.20
CA ASN A 814 -47.65 31.36 22.48
C ASN A 814 -47.49 32.67 21.67
N SER A 815 -46.97 32.55 20.44
CA SER A 815 -47.35 33.43 19.31
C SER A 815 -46.66 32.97 18.02
N TRP A 816 -47.41 32.45 17.06
CA TRP A 816 -46.94 32.30 15.69
C TRP A 816 -46.85 33.68 15.02
N ARG A 817 -45.74 33.98 14.32
CA ARG A 817 -45.74 34.43 12.90
C ARG A 817 -44.35 34.82 12.35
N HIS A 818 -44.26 34.66 11.03
CA HIS A 818 -43.35 35.27 10.06
C HIS A 818 -41.89 34.80 9.89
N LEU A 819 -41.65 34.39 8.63
CA LEU A 819 -40.48 34.62 7.78
C LEU A 819 -39.21 33.78 7.98
N SER A 820 -39.24 32.65 7.28
CA SER A 820 -38.13 32.07 6.53
C SER A 820 -37.24 33.10 5.82
N LEU A 821 -35.92 32.98 5.98
CA LEU A 821 -34.88 33.17 4.94
C LEU A 821 -33.50 32.98 5.58
N PHE A 822 -32.67 32.08 5.05
CA PHE A 822 -31.26 32.34 4.72
C PHE A 822 -30.64 31.13 4.00
N CYS A 823 -30.48 31.27 2.69
CA CYS A 823 -29.66 30.42 1.85
C CYS A 823 -28.96 31.34 0.82
N ASN A 824 -27.74 30.98 0.41
CA ASN A 824 -26.86 31.73 -0.49
C ASN A 824 -26.44 33.15 -0.01
N LEU A 825 -25.13 33.34 0.16
CA LEU A 825 -24.48 34.62 -0.12
C LEU A 825 -23.21 34.39 -0.94
N LYS A 826 -23.39 34.19 -2.24
CA LYS A 826 -22.34 34.29 -3.26
C LYS A 826 -22.54 35.65 -3.96
N GLN A 827 -21.46 36.24 -4.48
CA GLN A 827 -21.47 37.41 -5.37
C GLN A 827 -21.87 38.78 -4.75
N ILE A 828 -20.87 39.50 -4.24
CA ILE A 828 -20.72 40.95 -4.50
C ILE A 828 -19.32 41.16 -5.07
N LEU A 829 -19.21 41.96 -6.13
CA LEU A 829 -17.98 42.37 -6.79
C LEU A 829 -17.77 43.88 -6.64
N SER A 830 -16.50 44.31 -6.70
CA SER A 830 -16.03 45.63 -7.14
C SER A 830 -16.88 46.88 -6.84
N GLN A 831 -16.42 47.74 -5.92
CA GLN A 831 -16.11 49.16 -6.20
C GLN A 831 -15.59 49.91 -4.96
N GLN A 832 -14.27 49.88 -4.75
CA GLN A 832 -13.44 51.07 -4.49
C GLN A 832 -11.95 50.70 -4.66
#